data_AF-A0ABD3QSM1-F1
#
_entry.id   AF-A0ABD3QSM1-F1
#
_cell.length_a   1.000
_cell.length_b   1.000
_cell.length_c   1.000
_cell.angle_alpha   90.00
_cell.angle_beta   90.00
_cell.angle_gamma   90.00
#
_symmetry.space_group_name_H-M   'P 1'
#
loop_
_entity.id
_entity.type
_entity.pdbx_description
1 polymer ?
#
loop_
_entity_poly.entity_id
_entity_poly.type
_entity_poly.pdbx_seq_one_letter_code
_entity_poly.pdbx_strand_id
1 'polypeptide(L)'
;MEKDRNIMTIAQKNPTSISKTALDSLDAKLSAIDAGWLGENLLGASDGGSMSADPVHVYTQLLQRLRDGLDPVHPKRRMSPLVNAGYAARMAVTTCILKRWINGVVEAWAEDTFNSNAERGSNRELDDILCVNVVVIGCGMDALGIWSKHLLRRSLQNVLSARGVNGHETFSPPEIKVYEFDAYDNCVLKQNSLLRSGLLNLSSCVDKEKRKPDEELGTNKSYHIHARGRLNLEGSDSTKEESDYTLVSTDLRKVDGPLGETKQHKSILSHAGLEAGFDPSQPTIILSELVLAYLGCQGANAVIHSISNDVISGNKLSTFVCLEPMFPNGDEHDNTSRCIFSVQESYAINYCRQFRGKLQTGNSTSTTKANVDSHDSLWLHPLGSHRHTLKLRLESCGISCFSIASLGESAIHVARSLRRKHMASFPNAEVKTIGPKFLCAKEPFDEHAALSLNLECYCVVCAFHPSSATRQQNYSKNYELHQWMNKICPWPIQVQIKPISTYAEDTQVNDLYKSLYVHFYNKYPAIRKMVKSALKGDLLVNKLSTKCSGDDSVSVIRERFIKEGGDFWVATTNTLPSSTDAIRRIHVVGCLGIKRRGIKHRCCDDDIPNLTEFEIFRLAVDDSYRGLGIGRKLIDVAETSLLAGSSRNNGAIMLYAVTPTCLAAACKLYESYGYCADDMKSFSAGELRMKVYSKLLCK
;
A
#
# COMPACT_ATOMS: atom_id res chain seq x y z
N MET A 1 -16.98 -26.11 -35.13
CA MET A 1 -15.87 -25.36 -35.76
C MET A 1 -16.35 -24.14 -36.53
N GLU A 2 -17.17 -24.25 -37.59
CA GLU A 2 -17.62 -23.08 -38.36
C GLU A 2 -18.67 -22.21 -37.61
N LYS A 3 -19.56 -22.86 -36.86
CA LYS A 3 -20.55 -22.19 -35.99
C LYS A 3 -19.89 -21.47 -34.80
N ASP A 4 -18.88 -22.09 -34.19
CA ASP A 4 -18.11 -21.49 -33.08
C ASP A 4 -17.24 -20.32 -33.57
N ARG A 5 -16.65 -20.42 -34.77
CA ARG A 5 -15.98 -19.28 -35.42
C ARG A 5 -16.94 -18.10 -35.62
N ASN A 6 -18.19 -18.35 -36.00
CA ASN A 6 -19.20 -17.29 -36.16
C ASN A 6 -19.61 -16.66 -34.82
N ILE A 7 -19.84 -17.44 -33.76
CA ILE A 7 -20.18 -16.91 -32.42
C ILE A 7 -18.99 -16.11 -31.84
N MET A 8 -17.76 -16.61 -32.00
CA MET A 8 -16.55 -15.89 -31.60
C MET A 8 -16.36 -14.56 -32.32
N THR A 9 -16.67 -14.52 -33.62
CA THR A 9 -16.57 -13.29 -34.43
C THR A 9 -17.63 -12.26 -34.02
N ILE A 10 -18.82 -12.70 -33.58
CA ILE A 10 -19.91 -11.81 -33.14
C ILE A 10 -19.60 -11.19 -31.77
N ALA A 11 -19.12 -11.97 -30.81
CA ALA A 11 -18.74 -11.47 -29.47
C ALA A 11 -17.60 -10.44 -29.55
N GLN A 12 -16.65 -10.62 -30.47
CA GLN A 12 -15.56 -9.66 -30.72
C GLN A 12 -16.03 -8.39 -31.43
N LYS A 13 -17.06 -8.46 -32.28
CA LYS A 13 -17.58 -7.30 -33.02
C LYS A 13 -18.46 -6.39 -32.16
N ASN A 14 -19.17 -6.94 -31.17
CA ASN A 14 -20.07 -6.19 -30.29
C ASN A 14 -19.85 -6.60 -28.81
N PRO A 15 -18.78 -6.12 -28.15
CA PRO A 15 -18.50 -6.48 -26.76
C PRO A 15 -19.64 -6.01 -25.84
N THR A 16 -19.99 -6.84 -24.86
CA THR A 16 -20.92 -6.47 -23.79
C THR A 16 -20.35 -5.34 -22.94
N SER A 17 -21.18 -4.67 -22.13
CA SER A 17 -20.72 -3.57 -21.26
C SER A 17 -19.60 -4.02 -20.30
N ILE A 18 -19.64 -5.27 -19.83
CA ILE A 18 -18.61 -5.88 -18.97
C ILE A 18 -17.31 -6.14 -19.76
N SER A 19 -17.38 -6.63 -20.99
CA SER A 19 -16.18 -6.83 -21.80
C SER A 19 -15.51 -5.53 -22.23
N LYS A 20 -16.29 -4.46 -22.40
CA LYS A 20 -15.74 -3.12 -22.65
C LYS A 20 -14.89 -2.63 -21.48
N THR A 21 -15.28 -2.87 -20.22
CA THR A 21 -14.47 -2.44 -19.07
C THR A 21 -13.15 -3.21 -18.96
N ALA A 22 -13.14 -4.49 -19.32
CA ALA A 22 -11.90 -5.29 -19.38
C ALA A 22 -10.93 -4.76 -20.44
N LEU A 23 -11.44 -4.39 -21.63
CA LEU A 23 -10.65 -3.79 -22.71
C LEU A 23 -10.17 -2.37 -22.36
N ASP A 24 -11.04 -1.52 -21.80
CA ASP A 24 -10.68 -0.18 -21.34
C ASP A 24 -9.58 -0.23 -20.26
N SER A 25 -9.64 -1.23 -19.38
CA SER A 25 -8.61 -1.46 -18.35
C SER A 25 -7.26 -1.85 -18.97
N LEU A 26 -7.25 -2.75 -19.97
CA LEU A 26 -6.04 -3.11 -20.72
C LEU A 26 -5.45 -1.88 -21.45
N ASP A 27 -6.29 -1.12 -22.14
CA ASP A 27 -5.86 0.08 -22.86
C ASP A 27 -5.31 1.16 -21.92
N ALA A 28 -5.90 1.34 -20.75
CA ALA A 28 -5.37 2.27 -19.74
C ALA A 28 -4.03 1.80 -19.15
N LYS A 29 -3.85 0.49 -18.92
CA LYS A 29 -2.57 -0.07 -18.46
C LYS A 29 -1.47 0.15 -19.51
N LEU A 30 -1.74 -0.16 -20.77
CA LEU A 30 -0.80 0.06 -21.88
C LEU A 30 -0.50 1.55 -22.10
N SER A 31 -1.52 2.41 -22.06
CA SER A 31 -1.33 3.86 -22.16
C SER A 31 -0.39 4.40 -21.05
N ALA A 32 -0.51 3.90 -19.81
CA ALA A 32 0.36 4.31 -18.72
C ALA A 32 1.83 3.86 -18.93
N ILE A 33 2.02 2.68 -19.50
CA ILE A 33 3.35 2.13 -19.83
C ILE A 33 3.96 2.94 -20.98
N ASP A 34 3.22 3.16 -22.06
CA ASP A 34 3.66 3.93 -23.23
C ASP A 34 4.04 5.38 -22.84
N ALA A 35 3.30 5.97 -21.90
CA ALA A 35 3.59 7.28 -21.32
C ALA A 35 4.80 7.30 -20.35
N GLY A 36 5.40 6.13 -20.10
CA GLY A 36 6.64 5.97 -19.34
C GLY A 36 6.49 5.99 -17.83
N TRP A 37 5.28 5.85 -17.28
CA TRP A 37 5.06 5.85 -15.83
C TRP A 37 5.65 4.62 -15.13
N LEU A 38 5.70 3.50 -15.84
CA LEU A 38 6.36 2.27 -15.42
C LEU A 38 7.69 2.10 -16.17
N GLY A 39 8.69 2.92 -15.81
CA GLY A 39 10.00 2.91 -16.47
C GLY A 39 10.83 1.65 -16.22
N GLU A 40 11.81 1.41 -17.11
CA GLU A 40 12.73 0.24 -17.14
C GLU A 40 13.59 0.06 -15.87
N ASN A 41 13.62 1.05 -14.98
CA ASN A 41 14.47 1.08 -13.78
C ASN A 41 13.71 0.86 -12.47
N LEU A 42 12.41 0.55 -12.52
CA LEU A 42 11.56 0.49 -11.32
C LEU A 42 11.95 -0.65 -10.36
N LEU A 43 12.61 -1.72 -10.80
CA LEU A 43 12.99 -2.83 -9.90
C LEU A 43 14.49 -3.13 -9.83
N GLY A 44 15.34 -2.21 -10.29
CA GLY A 44 16.79 -2.29 -10.13
C GLY A 44 17.46 -3.16 -11.20
N ALA A 45 17.53 -2.65 -12.42
CA ALA A 45 18.49 -3.15 -13.40
C ALA A 45 19.90 -2.89 -12.86
N SER A 46 20.60 -3.95 -12.48
CA SER A 46 22.03 -3.90 -12.20
C SER A 46 22.77 -3.72 -13.53
N ASP A 47 23.53 -2.62 -13.65
CA ASP A 47 24.42 -2.35 -14.76
C ASP A 47 25.41 -3.52 -14.98
N GLY A 48 25.46 -4.01 -16.23
CA GLY A 48 26.57 -4.79 -16.76
C GLY A 48 26.56 -6.30 -16.46
N GLY A 49 26.07 -7.10 -17.42
CA GLY A 49 26.64 -8.43 -17.66
C GLY A 49 25.67 -9.59 -17.95
N SER A 50 24.38 -9.49 -17.64
CA SER A 50 23.42 -10.56 -17.99
C SER A 50 22.02 -10.00 -18.18
N MET A 51 21.44 -10.23 -19.36
CA MET A 51 20.09 -9.81 -19.76
C MET A 51 18.98 -10.53 -18.95
N SER A 52 18.99 -10.46 -17.63
CA SER A 52 17.80 -10.83 -16.85
C SER A 52 16.85 -9.63 -16.91
N ALA A 53 15.88 -9.66 -17.84
CA ALA A 53 14.88 -8.60 -18.02
C ALA A 53 14.23 -8.23 -16.67
N ASP A 54 13.99 -6.94 -16.40
CA ASP A 54 13.25 -6.48 -15.20
C ASP A 54 11.89 -7.21 -15.15
N PRO A 55 11.46 -7.79 -14.00
CA PRO A 55 10.17 -8.46 -13.92
C PRO A 55 8.99 -7.58 -14.41
N VAL A 56 9.00 -6.26 -14.17
CA VAL A 56 7.94 -5.36 -14.64
C VAL A 56 7.97 -5.19 -16.17
N HIS A 57 9.16 -5.29 -16.77
CA HIS A 57 9.28 -5.31 -18.22
C HIS A 57 8.62 -6.56 -18.82
N VAL A 58 8.80 -7.73 -18.21
CA VAL A 58 8.12 -8.97 -18.64
C VAL A 58 6.60 -8.84 -18.50
N TYR A 59 6.11 -8.26 -17.40
CA TYR A 59 4.67 -7.98 -17.23
C TYR A 59 4.13 -7.08 -18.36
N THR A 60 4.87 -6.04 -18.71
CA THR A 60 4.55 -5.11 -19.80
C THR A 60 4.48 -5.83 -21.15
N GLN A 61 5.48 -6.66 -21.46
CA GLN A 61 5.50 -7.46 -22.69
C GLN A 61 4.30 -8.42 -22.77
N LEU A 62 3.91 -9.02 -21.65
CA LEU A 62 2.74 -9.90 -21.61
C LEU A 62 1.44 -9.14 -21.88
N LEU A 63 1.26 -7.94 -21.32
CA LEU A 63 0.11 -7.09 -21.64
C LEU A 63 0.06 -6.72 -23.13
N GLN A 64 1.21 -6.37 -23.71
CA GLN A 64 1.29 -6.06 -25.14
C GLN A 64 0.96 -7.28 -26.01
N ARG A 65 1.49 -8.46 -25.67
CA ARG A 65 1.15 -9.73 -26.38
C ARG A 65 -0.33 -10.07 -26.27
N LEU A 66 -0.95 -9.88 -25.10
CA LEU A 66 -2.39 -10.04 -24.96
C LEU A 66 -3.16 -9.07 -25.86
N ARG A 67 -2.73 -7.81 -25.96
CA ARG A 67 -3.33 -6.84 -26.88
C ARG A 67 -3.15 -7.24 -28.33
N ASP A 68 -1.98 -7.72 -28.73
CA ASP A 68 -1.68 -8.13 -30.10
C ASP A 68 -2.46 -9.39 -30.52
N GLY A 69 -2.85 -10.23 -29.54
CA GLY A 69 -3.74 -11.36 -29.74
C GLY A 69 -5.22 -10.97 -29.98
N LEU A 70 -5.61 -9.72 -29.70
CA LEU A 70 -6.95 -9.21 -30.01
C LEU A 70 -7.06 -8.80 -31.48
N ASP A 71 -8.28 -8.78 -32.03
CA ASP A 71 -8.48 -8.31 -33.40
C ASP A 71 -8.09 -6.83 -33.54
N PRO A 72 -7.46 -6.44 -34.67
CA PRO A 72 -6.92 -5.09 -34.92
C PRO A 72 -7.98 -3.98 -34.97
N VAL A 73 -9.27 -4.33 -34.81
CA VAL A 73 -10.41 -3.43 -34.85
C VAL A 73 -10.43 -2.45 -33.66
N HIS A 74 -9.67 -2.70 -32.61
CA HIS A 74 -9.65 -1.86 -31.41
C HIS A 74 -8.50 -0.84 -31.48
N PRO A 75 -8.76 0.44 -31.81
CA PRO A 75 -7.71 1.45 -31.87
C PRO A 75 -7.09 1.65 -30.47
N LYS A 76 -5.78 1.84 -30.41
CA LYS A 76 -5.11 2.24 -29.17
C LYS A 76 -5.68 3.57 -28.71
N ARG A 77 -6.23 3.61 -27.50
CA ARG A 77 -6.78 4.83 -26.89
C ARG A 77 -5.76 5.44 -25.93
N ARG A 78 -5.35 6.67 -26.19
CA ARG A 78 -4.55 7.44 -25.23
C ARG A 78 -5.42 7.89 -24.07
N MET A 79 -4.92 7.72 -22.84
CA MET A 79 -5.58 8.21 -21.63
C MET A 79 -4.95 9.54 -21.18
N SER A 80 -5.66 10.27 -20.31
CA SER A 80 -5.11 11.49 -19.71
C SER A 80 -3.97 11.17 -18.73
N PRO A 81 -3.06 12.12 -18.48
CA PRO A 81 -1.95 11.92 -17.53
C PRO A 81 -2.40 11.47 -16.14
N LEU A 82 -3.47 12.06 -15.59
CA LEU A 82 -4.04 11.63 -14.30
C LEU A 82 -4.49 10.16 -14.29
N VAL A 83 -5.14 9.70 -15.37
CA VAL A 83 -5.57 8.30 -15.51
C VAL A 83 -4.34 7.38 -15.63
N ASN A 84 -3.36 7.74 -16.47
CA ASN A 84 -2.12 6.99 -16.60
C ASN A 84 -1.40 6.85 -15.25
N ALA A 85 -1.27 7.94 -14.50
CA ALA A 85 -0.65 7.95 -13.17
C ALA A 85 -1.38 7.03 -12.18
N GLY A 86 -2.72 7.09 -12.17
CA GLY A 86 -3.55 6.21 -11.34
C GLY A 86 -3.37 4.73 -11.68
N TYR A 87 -3.38 4.37 -12.96
CA TYR A 87 -3.15 2.99 -13.41
C TYR A 87 -1.73 2.52 -13.14
N ALA A 88 -0.72 3.39 -13.29
CA ALA A 88 0.65 3.07 -12.93
C ALA A 88 0.81 2.79 -11.43
N ALA A 89 0.15 3.56 -10.56
CA ALA A 89 0.14 3.29 -9.12
C ALA A 89 -0.52 1.94 -8.80
N ARG A 90 -1.68 1.63 -9.43
CA ARG A 90 -2.37 0.34 -9.29
C ARG A 90 -1.45 -0.82 -9.67
N MET A 91 -0.90 -0.79 -10.88
CA MET A 91 0.00 -1.82 -11.40
C MET A 91 1.24 -1.97 -10.52
N ALA A 92 1.89 -0.88 -10.12
CA ALA A 92 3.08 -0.94 -9.27
C ALA A 92 2.78 -1.60 -7.91
N VAL A 93 1.62 -1.31 -7.32
CA VAL A 93 1.21 -1.89 -6.03
C VAL A 93 0.87 -3.37 -6.17
N THR A 94 0.01 -3.75 -7.12
CA THR A 94 -0.41 -5.15 -7.31
C THR A 94 0.76 -6.04 -7.71
N THR A 95 1.62 -5.57 -8.62
CA THR A 95 2.83 -6.31 -9.02
C THR A 95 3.82 -6.45 -7.87
N CYS A 96 4.00 -5.42 -7.05
CA CYS A 96 4.87 -5.48 -5.87
C CYS A 96 4.36 -6.48 -4.82
N ILE A 97 3.04 -6.51 -4.57
CA ILE A 97 2.41 -7.46 -3.65
C ILE A 97 2.64 -8.90 -4.10
N LEU A 98 2.29 -9.21 -5.36
CA LEU A 98 2.45 -10.55 -5.91
C LEU A 98 3.91 -11.01 -5.88
N LYS A 99 4.84 -10.16 -6.31
CA LYS A 99 6.28 -10.45 -6.25
C LYS A 99 6.76 -10.75 -4.82
N ARG A 100 6.33 -9.96 -3.84
CA ARG A 100 6.73 -10.15 -2.45
C ARG A 100 6.16 -11.42 -1.86
N TRP A 101 4.89 -11.72 -2.13
CA TRP A 101 4.26 -12.93 -1.66
C TRP A 101 4.93 -14.18 -2.24
N ILE A 102 5.16 -14.23 -3.55
CA ILE A 102 5.88 -15.34 -4.20
C ILE A 102 7.27 -15.53 -3.60
N ASN A 103 8.03 -14.43 -3.42
CA ASN A 103 9.33 -14.50 -2.76
C ASN A 103 9.23 -15.12 -1.36
N GLY A 104 8.25 -14.70 -0.55
CA GLY A 104 8.06 -15.23 0.81
C GLY A 104 7.72 -16.72 0.83
N VAL A 105 6.88 -17.18 -0.10
CA VAL A 105 6.54 -18.61 -0.25
C VAL A 105 7.77 -19.42 -0.68
N VAL A 106 8.54 -18.94 -1.65
CA VAL A 106 9.75 -19.63 -2.13
C VAL A 106 10.83 -19.68 -1.05
N GLU A 107 11.02 -18.61 -0.29
CA GLU A 107 11.95 -18.60 0.84
C GLU A 107 11.51 -19.59 1.93
N ALA A 108 10.23 -19.64 2.27
CA ALA A 108 9.69 -20.59 3.25
C ALA A 108 9.86 -22.05 2.78
N TRP A 109 9.57 -22.33 1.51
CA TRP A 109 9.81 -23.64 0.90
C TRP A 109 11.29 -24.05 0.97
N ALA A 110 12.20 -23.14 0.62
CA ALA A 110 13.62 -23.40 0.68
C ALA A 110 14.10 -23.65 2.11
N GLU A 111 13.67 -22.81 3.07
CA GLU A 111 13.99 -23.02 4.48
C GLU A 111 13.59 -24.41 4.97
N ASP A 112 12.37 -24.85 4.65
CA ASP A 112 11.88 -26.18 5.02
C ASP A 112 12.69 -27.30 4.35
N THR A 113 12.87 -27.22 3.03
CA THR A 113 13.60 -28.23 2.23
C THR A 113 15.05 -28.42 2.70
N PHE A 114 15.75 -27.33 3.04
CA PHE A 114 17.15 -27.40 3.45
C PHE A 114 17.33 -27.74 4.93
N ASN A 115 16.37 -27.40 5.79
CA ASN A 115 16.45 -27.69 7.23
C ASN A 115 16.02 -29.13 7.56
N SER A 116 15.02 -29.70 6.86
CA SER A 116 14.52 -31.07 7.08
C SER A 116 15.58 -32.16 6.80
N ASN A 117 16.63 -31.85 6.03
CA ASN A 117 17.75 -32.76 5.82
C ASN A 117 18.68 -32.90 7.05
N ALA A 118 18.62 -31.98 8.01
CA ALA A 118 19.48 -31.98 9.20
C ALA A 118 18.89 -32.75 10.39
N GLU A 119 17.57 -32.80 10.54
CA GLU A 119 16.89 -33.43 11.69
C GLU A 119 15.65 -34.23 11.23
N ARG A 120 15.82 -35.54 11.01
CA ARG A 120 14.72 -36.47 10.61
C ARG A 120 13.74 -36.78 11.77
N GLY A 121 13.09 -35.76 12.34
CA GLY A 121 12.19 -35.85 13.50
C GLY A 121 10.74 -35.42 13.23
N SER A 122 9.94 -36.32 12.69
CA SER A 122 8.47 -36.51 12.82
C SER A 122 7.41 -35.38 12.75
N ASN A 123 7.69 -34.08 12.57
CA ASN A 123 6.63 -33.06 12.42
C ASN A 123 6.55 -32.50 10.99
N ARG A 124 5.93 -33.27 10.09
CA ARG A 124 5.86 -33.05 8.62
C ARG A 124 4.69 -32.18 8.10
N GLU A 125 4.20 -31.20 8.86
CA GLU A 125 3.06 -30.38 8.39
C GLU A 125 3.42 -29.35 7.28
N LEU A 126 4.70 -29.19 6.93
CA LEU A 126 5.18 -28.24 5.91
C LEU A 126 5.82 -28.90 4.67
N ASP A 127 6.09 -30.21 4.72
CA ASP A 127 6.93 -30.93 3.75
C ASP A 127 6.31 -31.07 2.33
N ASP A 128 5.04 -30.67 2.12
CA ASP A 128 4.31 -30.89 0.86
C ASP A 128 3.90 -29.59 0.14
N ILE A 129 4.75 -28.56 0.10
CA ILE A 129 4.55 -27.46 -0.88
C ILE A 129 4.91 -28.00 -2.27
N LEU A 130 3.94 -28.66 -2.89
CA LEU A 130 4.05 -29.23 -4.23
C LEU A 130 3.79 -28.18 -5.30
N CYS A 131 2.91 -27.21 -5.01
CA CYS A 131 2.60 -26.13 -5.93
C CYS A 131 2.22 -24.83 -5.22
N VAL A 132 2.25 -23.74 -5.99
CA VAL A 132 1.82 -22.41 -5.57
C VAL A 132 0.64 -22.00 -6.45
N ASN A 133 -0.52 -21.77 -5.84
CA ASN A 133 -1.71 -21.37 -6.57
C ASN A 133 -1.78 -19.84 -6.69
N VAL A 134 -2.07 -19.36 -7.89
CA VAL A 134 -2.35 -17.94 -8.16
C VAL A 134 -3.75 -17.85 -8.75
N VAL A 135 -4.66 -17.28 -7.98
CA VAL A 135 -6.07 -17.14 -8.34
C VAL A 135 -6.35 -15.68 -8.67
N VAL A 136 -6.89 -15.39 -9.85
CA VAL A 136 -7.30 -14.04 -10.25
C VAL A 136 -8.80 -14.01 -10.51
N ILE A 137 -9.53 -13.27 -9.69
CA ILE A 137 -10.98 -13.13 -9.77
C ILE A 137 -11.31 -11.85 -10.55
N GLY A 138 -12.19 -11.94 -11.55
CA GLY A 138 -12.46 -10.87 -12.53
C GLY A 138 -11.20 -10.50 -13.29
N CYS A 139 -10.51 -11.51 -13.83
CA CYS A 139 -9.17 -11.39 -14.40
C CYS A 139 -9.06 -10.46 -15.63
N GLY A 140 -10.18 -10.12 -16.27
CA GLY A 140 -10.29 -9.34 -17.48
C GLY A 140 -9.25 -9.75 -18.51
N MET A 141 -8.50 -8.77 -19.01
CA MET A 141 -7.37 -8.97 -19.91
C MET A 141 -6.01 -8.77 -19.20
N ASP A 142 -5.95 -8.95 -17.88
CA ASP A 142 -4.70 -8.82 -17.13
C ASP A 142 -3.74 -10.00 -17.36
N ALA A 143 -2.44 -9.74 -17.28
CA ALA A 143 -1.36 -10.71 -17.34
C ALA A 143 -0.80 -11.13 -15.96
N LEU A 144 -1.34 -10.64 -14.83
CA LEU A 144 -0.78 -10.91 -13.49
C LEU A 144 -0.65 -12.41 -13.19
N GLY A 145 -1.69 -13.21 -13.51
CA GLY A 145 -1.67 -14.66 -13.33
C GLY A 145 -0.54 -15.30 -14.14
N ILE A 146 -0.40 -14.91 -15.41
CA ILE A 146 0.64 -15.42 -16.32
C ILE A 146 2.05 -15.00 -15.85
N TRP A 147 2.19 -13.75 -15.42
CA TRP A 147 3.44 -13.16 -14.95
C TRP A 147 3.97 -13.82 -13.68
N SER A 148 3.08 -14.34 -12.83
CA SER A 148 3.46 -15.04 -11.59
C SER A 148 4.42 -16.22 -11.85
N LYS A 149 4.26 -16.93 -12.97
CA LYS A 149 5.14 -18.05 -13.37
C LYS A 149 6.57 -17.59 -13.64
N HIS A 150 6.73 -16.43 -14.30
CA HIS A 150 8.04 -15.81 -14.48
C HIS A 150 8.66 -15.38 -13.14
N LEU A 151 7.85 -14.80 -12.25
CA LEU A 151 8.30 -14.41 -10.92
C LEU A 151 8.84 -15.61 -10.12
N LEU A 152 8.10 -16.71 -10.06
CA LEU A 152 8.51 -17.90 -9.30
C LEU A 152 9.86 -18.43 -9.77
N ARG A 153 10.05 -18.59 -11.08
CA ARG A 153 11.33 -19.05 -11.65
C ARG A 153 12.49 -18.17 -11.20
N ARG A 154 12.31 -16.85 -11.30
CA ARG A 154 13.33 -15.88 -10.86
C ARG A 154 13.57 -15.96 -9.35
N SER A 155 12.51 -16.06 -8.55
CA SER A 155 12.60 -16.17 -7.09
C SER A 155 13.33 -17.43 -6.67
N LEU A 156 13.01 -18.58 -7.27
CA LEU A 156 13.69 -19.85 -7.06
C LEU A 156 15.17 -19.74 -7.43
N GLN A 157 15.48 -19.21 -8.61
CA GLN A 157 16.86 -19.04 -9.05
C GLN A 157 17.67 -18.19 -8.06
N ASN A 158 17.10 -17.08 -7.56
CA ASN A 158 17.77 -16.22 -6.58
C ASN A 158 18.03 -16.96 -5.26
N VAL A 159 17.06 -17.71 -4.75
CA VAL A 159 17.18 -18.44 -3.47
C VAL A 159 18.17 -19.60 -3.59
N LEU A 160 18.12 -20.37 -4.67
CA LEU A 160 19.07 -21.47 -4.93
C LEU A 160 20.49 -20.94 -5.10
N SER A 161 20.66 -19.84 -5.85
CA SER A 161 21.97 -19.21 -6.05
C SER A 161 22.53 -18.66 -4.74
N ALA A 162 21.70 -18.03 -3.90
CA ALA A 162 22.11 -17.52 -2.59
C ALA A 162 22.55 -18.64 -1.61
N ARG A 163 22.07 -19.87 -1.82
CA ARG A 163 22.44 -21.04 -1.01
C ARG A 163 23.60 -21.86 -1.61
N GLY A 164 24.16 -21.44 -2.75
CA GLY A 164 25.27 -22.15 -3.39
C GLY A 164 24.88 -23.52 -3.96
N VAL A 165 23.59 -23.76 -4.20
CA VAL A 165 23.12 -25.02 -4.79
C VAL A 165 23.41 -24.98 -6.29
N ASN A 166 24.47 -25.67 -6.69
CA ASN A 166 24.77 -25.92 -8.10
C ASN A 166 23.72 -26.88 -8.66
N GLY A 167 23.22 -26.65 -9.88
CA GLY A 167 22.01 -27.25 -10.47
C GLY A 167 21.96 -28.78 -10.67
N HIS A 168 22.75 -29.56 -9.93
CA HIS A 168 22.76 -31.02 -9.92
C HIS A 168 21.98 -31.65 -8.74
N GLU A 169 21.53 -30.89 -7.75
CA GLU A 169 20.72 -31.44 -6.66
C GLU A 169 19.27 -31.69 -7.08
N THR A 170 18.74 -32.87 -6.74
CA THR A 170 17.44 -33.41 -7.16
C THR A 170 16.28 -32.87 -6.30
N PHE A 171 16.11 -31.56 -6.21
CA PHE A 171 14.89 -31.00 -5.62
C PHE A 171 13.88 -30.72 -6.73
N SER A 172 12.62 -31.10 -6.50
CA SER A 172 11.51 -30.72 -7.36
C SER A 172 11.01 -29.35 -6.89
N PRO A 173 11.32 -28.24 -7.58
CA PRO A 173 10.82 -26.93 -7.17
C PRO A 173 9.29 -26.90 -7.27
N PRO A 174 8.61 -26.10 -6.44
CA PRO A 174 7.16 -25.98 -6.51
C PRO A 174 6.76 -25.42 -7.88
N GLU A 175 5.73 -26.00 -8.48
CA GLU A 175 5.15 -25.50 -9.74
C GLU A 175 4.08 -24.42 -9.45
N ILE A 176 3.89 -23.45 -10.35
CA ILE A 176 2.76 -22.52 -10.25
C ILE A 176 1.56 -23.07 -11.00
N LYS A 177 0.39 -23.05 -10.36
CA LYS A 177 -0.91 -23.28 -11.00
C LYS A 177 -1.70 -21.98 -10.99
N VAL A 178 -2.12 -21.54 -12.18
CA VAL A 178 -2.86 -20.29 -12.37
C VAL A 178 -4.34 -20.60 -12.62
N TYR A 179 -5.22 -19.98 -11.84
CA TYR A 179 -6.66 -20.08 -12.00
C TYR A 179 -7.24 -18.69 -12.22
N GLU A 180 -7.89 -18.47 -13.33
CA GLU A 180 -8.50 -17.18 -13.65
C GLU A 180 -10.01 -17.33 -13.80
N PHE A 181 -10.76 -16.47 -13.11
CA PHE A 181 -12.22 -16.48 -13.08
C PHE A 181 -12.75 -15.18 -13.65
N ASP A 182 -13.73 -15.24 -14.56
CA ASP A 182 -14.41 -14.06 -15.08
C ASP A 182 -15.81 -14.39 -15.63
N ALA A 183 -16.53 -13.38 -16.10
CA ALA A 183 -17.71 -13.55 -16.92
C ALA A 183 -17.36 -14.25 -18.24
N TYR A 184 -18.34 -14.99 -18.78
CA TYR A 184 -18.21 -15.79 -20.00
C TYR A 184 -17.54 -15.03 -21.16
N ASP A 185 -18.04 -13.83 -21.49
CA ASP A 185 -17.52 -13.06 -22.63
C ASP A 185 -16.04 -12.68 -22.45
N ASN A 186 -15.64 -12.33 -21.22
CA ASN A 186 -14.25 -12.00 -20.90
C ASN A 186 -13.35 -13.24 -21.03
N CYS A 187 -13.82 -14.40 -20.57
CA CYS A 187 -13.08 -15.65 -20.73
C CYS A 187 -12.88 -16.01 -22.21
N VAL A 188 -13.92 -15.85 -23.05
CA VAL A 188 -13.81 -16.09 -24.49
C VAL A 188 -12.79 -15.14 -25.13
N LEU A 189 -12.87 -13.84 -24.81
CA LEU A 189 -11.93 -12.83 -25.31
C LEU A 189 -10.49 -13.13 -24.89
N LYS A 190 -10.28 -13.46 -23.60
CA LYS A 190 -8.96 -13.75 -23.05
C LYS A 190 -8.37 -15.03 -23.65
N GLN A 191 -9.16 -16.10 -23.75
CA GLN A 191 -8.74 -17.36 -24.38
C GLN A 191 -8.26 -17.12 -25.81
N ASN A 192 -9.03 -16.39 -26.62
CA ASN A 192 -8.66 -16.12 -28.00
C ASN A 192 -7.36 -15.30 -28.10
N SER A 193 -7.22 -14.28 -27.26
CA SER A 193 -6.00 -13.48 -27.17
C SER A 193 -4.79 -14.31 -26.77
N LEU A 194 -4.93 -15.19 -25.77
CA LEU A 194 -3.87 -16.09 -25.31
C LEU A 194 -3.41 -17.07 -26.39
N LEU A 195 -4.35 -17.64 -27.14
CA LEU A 195 -4.03 -18.59 -28.21
C LEU A 195 -3.34 -17.88 -29.38
N ARG A 196 -3.89 -16.76 -29.84
CA ARG A 196 -3.34 -16.01 -30.98
C ARG A 196 -1.98 -15.39 -30.69
N SER A 197 -1.74 -15.00 -29.45
CA SER A 197 -0.44 -14.50 -29.01
C SER A 197 0.59 -15.60 -28.75
N GLY A 198 0.20 -16.88 -28.85
CA GLY A 198 1.06 -18.03 -28.55
C GLY A 198 1.45 -18.13 -27.07
N LEU A 199 0.68 -17.52 -26.17
CA LEU A 199 0.90 -17.56 -24.72
C LEU A 199 0.32 -18.82 -24.07
N LEU A 200 -0.68 -19.44 -24.71
CA LEU A 200 -1.36 -20.63 -24.20
C LEU A 200 -1.36 -21.76 -25.23
N ASN A 201 -0.89 -22.93 -24.82
CA ASN A 201 -1.05 -24.18 -25.54
C ASN A 201 -2.14 -25.01 -24.85
N LEU A 202 -3.25 -25.31 -25.54
CA LEU A 202 -4.34 -26.08 -24.96
C LEU A 202 -3.92 -27.54 -24.73
N SER A 203 -4.35 -28.12 -23.62
CA SER A 203 -4.24 -29.57 -23.44
C SER A 203 -5.30 -30.28 -24.29
N SER A 204 -4.92 -31.41 -24.88
CA SER A 204 -5.76 -32.20 -25.81
C SER A 204 -7.07 -32.73 -25.20
N CYS A 205 -7.26 -32.57 -23.90
CA CYS A 205 -8.36 -33.16 -23.14
C CYS A 205 -9.65 -32.31 -23.14
N VAL A 206 -9.58 -31.00 -23.40
CA VAL A 206 -10.77 -30.13 -23.33
C VAL A 206 -11.72 -30.35 -24.52
N ASP A 207 -11.17 -30.67 -25.70
CA ASP A 207 -11.97 -30.86 -26.92
C ASP A 207 -12.82 -32.15 -26.95
N LYS A 208 -12.56 -33.09 -26.04
CA LYS A 208 -13.29 -34.37 -25.96
C LYS A 208 -14.51 -34.34 -25.04
N GLU A 209 -14.65 -33.31 -24.20
CA GLU A 209 -15.91 -33.02 -23.50
C GLU A 209 -16.88 -32.18 -24.35
N LYS A 210 -16.85 -32.33 -25.68
CA LYS A 210 -17.96 -31.92 -26.56
C LYS A 210 -19.18 -32.77 -26.23
N ARG A 211 -19.86 -32.38 -25.15
CA ARG A 211 -21.15 -32.91 -24.73
C ARG A 211 -22.12 -32.76 -25.88
N LYS A 212 -22.94 -33.79 -26.07
CA LYS A 212 -24.03 -33.75 -27.04
C LYS A 212 -24.93 -32.55 -26.68
N PRO A 213 -25.27 -31.66 -27.63
CA PRO A 213 -26.08 -30.47 -27.37
C PRO A 213 -27.47 -30.78 -26.78
N ASP A 214 -27.91 -32.05 -26.81
CA ASP A 214 -29.24 -32.45 -26.33
C ASP A 214 -29.29 -32.84 -24.83
N GLU A 215 -28.16 -32.98 -24.14
CA GLU A 215 -28.13 -33.25 -22.67
C GLU A 215 -28.07 -31.97 -21.80
N GLU A 216 -28.05 -30.78 -22.42
CA GLU A 216 -27.89 -29.48 -21.73
C GLU A 216 -29.10 -29.00 -20.92
N LEU A 217 -30.29 -29.61 -21.05
CA LEU A 217 -31.47 -29.17 -20.27
C LEU A 217 -31.51 -29.69 -18.83
N GLY A 218 -30.62 -30.62 -18.43
CA GLY A 218 -30.74 -31.32 -17.13
C GLY A 218 -29.81 -30.83 -16.02
N THR A 219 -28.66 -30.24 -16.33
CA THR A 219 -27.68 -29.83 -15.32
C THR A 219 -27.33 -28.35 -15.46
N ASN A 220 -28.05 -27.50 -14.72
CA ASN A 220 -27.80 -26.06 -14.60
C ASN A 220 -26.47 -25.78 -13.86
N LYS A 221 -25.33 -26.24 -14.40
CA LYS A 221 -24.02 -25.84 -13.88
C LYS A 221 -23.86 -24.34 -14.13
N SER A 222 -23.55 -23.61 -13.07
CA SER A 222 -23.49 -22.15 -13.05
C SER A 222 -22.13 -21.59 -13.52
N TYR A 223 -21.20 -22.45 -13.90
CA TYR A 223 -19.83 -22.15 -14.36
C TYR A 223 -19.39 -23.07 -15.51
N HIS A 224 -18.36 -22.67 -16.27
CA HIS A 224 -17.81 -23.42 -17.40
C HIS A 224 -16.28 -23.28 -17.50
N ILE A 225 -15.54 -24.38 -17.68
CA ILE A 225 -14.07 -24.35 -17.89
C ILE A 225 -13.79 -24.04 -19.36
N HIS A 226 -13.31 -22.84 -19.67
CA HIS A 226 -13.04 -22.41 -21.04
C HIS A 226 -11.74 -22.96 -21.60
N ALA A 227 -10.69 -22.95 -20.78
CA ALA A 227 -9.38 -23.39 -21.20
C ALA A 227 -8.66 -24.10 -20.06
N ARG A 228 -8.02 -25.22 -20.41
CA ARG A 228 -6.95 -25.84 -19.64
C ARG A 228 -5.77 -26.01 -20.56
N GLY A 229 -4.58 -25.69 -20.07
CA GLY A 229 -3.41 -25.77 -20.90
C GLY A 229 -2.14 -25.37 -20.18
N ARG A 230 -1.12 -25.09 -21.00
CA ARG A 230 0.20 -24.71 -20.55
C ARG A 230 0.57 -23.31 -21.03
N LEU A 231 1.06 -22.49 -20.12
CA LEU A 231 1.59 -21.16 -20.47
C LEU A 231 2.98 -21.27 -21.10
N ASN A 232 3.11 -20.73 -22.32
CA ASN A 232 4.36 -20.68 -23.07
C ASN A 232 5.07 -19.32 -22.91
N LEU A 233 6.02 -19.26 -21.97
CA LEU A 233 6.77 -18.04 -21.67
C LEU A 233 8.17 -18.00 -22.31
N GLU A 234 8.77 -19.15 -22.60
CA GLU A 234 10.20 -19.25 -22.94
C GLU A 234 10.49 -20.14 -24.16
N GLY A 235 9.46 -20.55 -24.91
CA GLY A 235 9.65 -21.42 -26.09
C GLY A 235 10.19 -22.81 -25.77
N SER A 236 10.15 -23.23 -24.50
CA SER A 236 10.63 -24.56 -24.09
C SER A 236 9.56 -25.62 -24.33
N ASP A 237 9.83 -26.57 -25.22
CA ASP A 237 8.98 -27.74 -25.50
C ASP A 237 9.11 -28.80 -24.39
N SER A 238 8.64 -28.48 -23.19
CA SER A 238 8.54 -29.50 -22.14
C SER A 238 7.35 -30.41 -22.41
N THR A 239 7.59 -31.72 -22.46
CA THR A 239 6.63 -32.78 -22.80
C THR A 239 5.67 -33.17 -21.66
N LYS A 240 5.78 -32.57 -20.46
CA LYS A 240 4.85 -32.87 -19.35
C LYS A 240 3.41 -32.52 -19.74
N GLU A 241 2.49 -33.45 -19.56
CA GLU A 241 1.06 -33.30 -19.91
C GLU A 241 0.23 -32.48 -18.90
N GLU A 242 0.78 -32.14 -17.72
CA GLU A 242 0.02 -31.44 -16.69
C GLU A 242 -0.23 -29.96 -17.04
N SER A 243 -1.49 -29.53 -16.91
CA SER A 243 -1.92 -28.15 -17.15
C SER A 243 -1.56 -27.23 -15.99
N ASP A 244 -0.88 -26.12 -16.27
CA ASP A 244 -0.50 -25.10 -15.27
C ASP A 244 -1.40 -23.86 -15.32
N TYR A 245 -2.39 -23.82 -16.22
CA TYR A 245 -3.32 -22.72 -16.39
C TYR A 245 -4.74 -23.21 -16.62
N THR A 246 -5.69 -22.65 -15.88
CA THR A 246 -7.12 -22.89 -16.03
C THR A 246 -7.88 -21.56 -16.07
N LEU A 247 -8.71 -21.38 -17.09
CA LEU A 247 -9.62 -20.24 -17.25
C LEU A 247 -11.06 -20.71 -17.11
N VAL A 248 -11.78 -20.14 -16.15
CA VAL A 248 -13.13 -20.55 -15.77
C VAL A 248 -14.07 -19.37 -15.91
N SER A 249 -15.17 -19.55 -16.66
CA SER A 249 -16.26 -18.58 -16.63
C SER A 249 -17.24 -18.90 -15.53
N THR A 250 -17.63 -17.87 -14.79
CA THR A 250 -18.57 -17.99 -13.69
C THR A 250 -19.25 -16.64 -13.44
N ASP A 251 -20.52 -16.66 -13.05
CA ASP A 251 -21.20 -15.47 -12.56
C ASP A 251 -21.06 -15.39 -11.04
N LEU A 252 -20.05 -14.65 -10.58
CA LEU A 252 -19.70 -14.49 -9.17
C LEU A 252 -20.81 -13.86 -8.31
N ARG A 253 -21.88 -13.33 -8.92
CA ARG A 253 -23.07 -12.84 -8.21
C ARG A 253 -23.96 -13.98 -7.71
N LYS A 254 -23.85 -15.16 -8.33
CA LYS A 254 -24.64 -16.34 -7.93
C LYS A 254 -24.12 -16.90 -6.62
N VAL A 255 -25.04 -17.12 -5.69
CA VAL A 255 -24.78 -17.73 -4.39
C VAL A 255 -25.49 -19.08 -4.40
N ASP A 256 -24.77 -20.15 -4.05
CA ASP A 256 -25.35 -21.50 -4.03
C ASP A 256 -26.08 -21.74 -2.69
N GLY A 257 -27.34 -22.17 -2.76
CA GLY A 257 -28.15 -22.61 -1.62
C GLY A 257 -29.57 -22.04 -1.58
N PRO A 258 -30.58 -22.80 -1.12
CA PRO A 258 -31.92 -22.26 -0.88
C PRO A 258 -31.88 -21.22 0.24
N LEU A 259 -32.67 -20.14 0.10
CA LEU A 259 -32.80 -19.02 1.05
C LEU A 259 -33.40 -19.40 2.44
N GLY A 260 -33.33 -20.67 2.84
CA GLY A 260 -33.92 -21.21 4.06
C GLY A 260 -32.87 -21.50 5.14
N GLU A 261 -32.88 -20.67 6.18
CA GLU A 261 -32.35 -20.81 7.54
C GLU A 261 -31.16 -21.77 7.78
N THR A 262 -30.01 -21.16 8.11
CA THR A 262 -28.80 -21.71 8.76
C THR A 262 -27.71 -22.42 7.93
N LYS A 263 -27.91 -22.72 6.65
CA LYS A 263 -26.79 -23.22 5.82
C LYS A 263 -25.95 -22.05 5.31
N GLN A 264 -24.66 -22.03 5.69
CA GLN A 264 -23.67 -21.06 5.22
C GLN A 264 -23.77 -20.90 3.70
N HIS A 265 -24.05 -19.67 3.25
CA HIS A 265 -24.02 -19.30 1.84
C HIS A 265 -22.62 -19.58 1.28
N LYS A 266 -22.48 -20.61 0.44
CA LYS A 266 -21.24 -20.89 -0.27
C LYS A 266 -21.24 -20.13 -1.59
N SER A 267 -20.15 -19.43 -1.89
CA SER A 267 -19.96 -18.83 -3.20
C SER A 267 -19.81 -19.92 -4.25
N ILE A 268 -20.32 -19.63 -5.46
CA ILE A 268 -20.02 -20.37 -6.67
C ILE A 268 -18.51 -20.52 -6.94
N LEU A 269 -17.69 -19.59 -6.43
CA LEU A 269 -16.24 -19.63 -6.58
C LEU A 269 -15.62 -20.90 -5.99
N SER A 270 -16.10 -21.34 -4.82
CA SER A 270 -15.60 -22.55 -4.15
C SER A 270 -15.84 -23.79 -5.00
N HIS A 271 -17.06 -23.93 -5.54
CA HIS A 271 -17.44 -25.04 -6.40
C HIS A 271 -16.69 -25.03 -7.73
N ALA A 272 -16.62 -23.88 -8.38
CA ALA A 272 -15.92 -23.70 -9.63
C ALA A 272 -14.41 -23.96 -9.50
N GLY A 273 -13.80 -23.54 -8.38
CA GLY A 273 -12.41 -23.83 -8.06
C GLY A 273 -12.13 -25.32 -7.92
N LEU A 274 -12.90 -26.03 -7.09
CA LEU A 274 -12.71 -27.46 -6.87
C LEU A 274 -12.80 -28.25 -8.18
N GLU A 275 -13.76 -27.94 -9.05
CA GLU A 275 -13.90 -28.61 -10.35
C GLU A 275 -12.81 -28.22 -11.35
N ALA A 276 -12.27 -27.00 -11.22
CA ALA A 276 -11.06 -26.59 -11.92
C ALA A 276 -9.79 -27.31 -11.43
N GLY A 277 -9.86 -28.10 -10.34
CA GLY A 277 -8.72 -28.81 -9.76
C GLY A 277 -7.91 -27.96 -8.78
N PHE A 278 -8.51 -26.87 -8.28
CA PHE A 278 -7.89 -26.02 -7.26
C PHE A 278 -7.84 -26.75 -5.92
N ASP A 279 -6.63 -26.88 -5.38
CA ASP A 279 -6.37 -27.44 -4.05
C ASP A 279 -6.08 -26.32 -3.04
N PRO A 280 -7.01 -26.00 -2.12
CA PRO A 280 -6.82 -24.95 -1.12
C PRO A 280 -5.77 -25.28 -0.03
N SER A 281 -5.33 -26.53 0.07
CA SER A 281 -4.28 -26.93 1.02
C SER A 281 -2.90 -26.40 0.63
N GLN A 282 -2.74 -25.96 -0.62
CA GLN A 282 -1.49 -25.43 -1.15
C GLN A 282 -1.41 -23.91 -0.95
N PRO A 283 -0.20 -23.33 -0.79
CA PRO A 283 -0.04 -21.88 -0.68
C PRO A 283 -0.72 -21.13 -1.83
N THR A 284 -1.70 -20.30 -1.50
CA THR A 284 -2.55 -19.66 -2.51
C THR A 284 -2.62 -18.15 -2.33
N ILE A 285 -2.38 -17.39 -3.40
CA ILE A 285 -2.74 -15.96 -3.44
C ILE A 285 -3.98 -15.76 -4.30
N ILE A 286 -4.97 -15.07 -3.75
CA ILE A 286 -6.14 -14.61 -4.50
C ILE A 286 -6.02 -13.11 -4.75
N LEU A 287 -6.14 -12.70 -6.01
CA LEU A 287 -6.09 -11.31 -6.46
C LEU A 287 -7.46 -10.89 -7.00
N SER A 288 -7.94 -9.74 -6.54
CA SER A 288 -9.16 -9.10 -7.04
C SER A 288 -8.92 -7.60 -7.28
N GLU A 289 -9.06 -7.13 -8.51
CA GLU A 289 -8.77 -5.74 -8.87
C GLU A 289 -10.00 -5.07 -9.49
N LEU A 290 -10.72 -4.27 -8.70
CA LEU A 290 -11.99 -3.62 -9.04
C LEU A 290 -13.03 -4.62 -9.55
N VAL A 291 -13.37 -5.61 -8.72
CA VAL A 291 -14.32 -6.67 -9.10
C VAL A 291 -15.43 -6.78 -8.08
N LEU A 292 -15.09 -6.83 -6.79
CA LEU A 292 -16.07 -7.03 -5.72
C LEU A 292 -17.10 -5.92 -5.67
N ALA A 293 -16.72 -4.69 -6.03
CA ALA A 293 -17.64 -3.57 -6.08
C ALA A 293 -18.78 -3.73 -7.11
N TYR A 294 -18.66 -4.67 -8.06
CA TYR A 294 -19.66 -4.94 -9.10
C TYR A 294 -20.55 -6.16 -8.80
N LEU A 295 -20.29 -6.90 -7.73
CA LEU A 295 -20.99 -8.17 -7.45
C LEU A 295 -22.29 -8.00 -6.65
N GLY A 296 -22.60 -6.79 -6.19
CA GLY A 296 -23.61 -6.61 -5.14
C GLY A 296 -23.04 -6.89 -3.75
N CYS A 297 -23.73 -6.40 -2.71
CA CYS A 297 -23.29 -6.64 -1.34
C CYS A 297 -23.27 -8.14 -1.00
N GLN A 298 -24.33 -8.87 -1.36
CA GLN A 298 -24.46 -10.30 -1.09
C GLN A 298 -23.43 -11.14 -1.85
N GLY A 299 -23.28 -10.92 -3.17
CA GLY A 299 -22.31 -11.64 -3.99
C GLY A 299 -20.86 -11.43 -3.52
N ALA A 300 -20.49 -10.17 -3.26
CA ALA A 300 -19.17 -9.86 -2.72
C ALA A 300 -18.93 -10.51 -1.34
N ASN A 301 -19.92 -10.46 -0.43
CA ASN A 301 -19.78 -11.10 0.89
C ASN A 301 -19.65 -12.61 0.79
N ALA A 302 -20.43 -13.26 -0.08
CA ALA A 302 -20.33 -14.69 -0.32
C ALA A 302 -18.94 -15.07 -0.85
N VAL A 303 -18.41 -14.32 -1.82
CA VAL A 303 -17.05 -14.51 -2.34
C VAL A 303 -16.01 -14.36 -1.24
N ILE A 304 -16.03 -13.27 -0.46
CA ILE A 304 -15.06 -13.03 0.62
C ILE A 304 -15.14 -14.12 1.69
N HIS A 305 -16.34 -14.54 2.06
CA HIS A 305 -16.56 -15.62 3.04
C HIS A 305 -16.00 -16.95 2.55
N SER A 306 -16.26 -17.32 1.29
CA SER A 306 -15.66 -18.52 0.66
C SER A 306 -14.14 -18.46 0.65
N ILE A 307 -13.56 -17.30 0.30
CA ILE A 307 -12.10 -17.11 0.34
C ILE A 307 -11.54 -17.29 1.75
N SER A 308 -12.22 -16.74 2.76
CA SER A 308 -11.82 -16.85 4.16
C SER A 308 -11.80 -18.31 4.63
N ASN A 309 -12.88 -19.04 4.36
CA ASN A 309 -13.05 -20.40 4.87
C ASN A 309 -12.27 -21.45 4.08
N ASP A 310 -12.27 -21.34 2.76
CA ASP A 310 -11.67 -22.38 1.93
C ASP A 310 -10.17 -22.13 1.74
N VAL A 311 -9.77 -20.87 1.49
CA VAL A 311 -8.39 -20.59 1.04
C VAL A 311 -7.50 -20.05 2.14
N ILE A 312 -7.94 -19.00 2.85
CA ILE A 312 -7.14 -18.42 3.94
C ILE A 312 -7.00 -19.46 5.05
N SER A 313 -8.09 -20.10 5.47
CA SER A 313 -8.08 -21.14 6.50
C SER A 313 -7.46 -22.46 6.03
N GLY A 314 -7.43 -22.71 4.71
CA GLY A 314 -6.87 -23.94 4.11
C GLY A 314 -5.35 -24.03 4.17
N ASN A 315 -4.63 -22.89 4.11
CA ASN A 315 -3.17 -22.87 4.23
C ASN A 315 -2.66 -21.56 4.86
N LYS A 316 -1.74 -21.68 5.82
CA LYS A 316 -1.19 -20.52 6.57
C LYS A 316 -0.39 -19.52 5.73
N LEU A 317 0.12 -19.94 4.57
CA LEU A 317 0.84 -19.10 3.60
C LEU A 317 -0.11 -18.46 2.58
N SER A 318 -1.40 -18.80 2.61
CA SER A 318 -2.39 -18.20 1.73
C SER A 318 -2.69 -16.75 2.07
N THR A 319 -3.00 -15.97 1.05
CA THR A 319 -3.30 -14.54 1.19
C THR A 319 -4.40 -14.14 0.20
N PHE A 320 -5.31 -13.29 0.65
CA PHE A 320 -6.28 -12.63 -0.23
C PHE A 320 -5.93 -11.16 -0.36
N VAL A 321 -5.86 -10.66 -1.59
CA VAL A 321 -5.54 -9.28 -1.91
C VAL A 321 -6.65 -8.70 -2.77
N CYS A 322 -7.23 -7.58 -2.35
CA CYS A 322 -8.12 -6.82 -3.22
C CYS A 322 -7.78 -5.34 -3.30
N LEU A 323 -7.95 -4.78 -4.49
CA LEU A 323 -7.88 -3.35 -4.77
C LEU A 323 -9.26 -2.91 -5.22
N GLU A 324 -9.95 -2.14 -4.40
CA GLU A 324 -11.37 -1.81 -4.58
C GLU A 324 -11.61 -0.30 -4.40
N PRO A 325 -12.69 0.26 -4.96
CA PRO A 325 -13.06 1.63 -4.68
C PRO A 325 -13.55 1.78 -3.23
N MET A 326 -13.17 2.89 -2.60
CA MET A 326 -13.60 3.30 -1.28
C MET A 326 -14.38 4.61 -1.43
N PHE A 327 -15.71 4.51 -1.55
CA PHE A 327 -16.58 5.66 -1.80
C PHE A 327 -17.59 5.85 -0.68
N PRO A 328 -17.86 7.10 -0.27
CA PRO A 328 -18.94 7.40 0.67
C PRO A 328 -20.29 6.89 0.14
N ASN A 329 -21.16 6.46 1.06
CA ASN A 329 -22.50 6.00 0.71
C ASN A 329 -23.28 7.18 0.12
N GLY A 330 -23.68 7.04 -1.14
CA GLY A 330 -24.27 8.14 -1.92
C GLY A 330 -25.69 8.55 -1.51
N ASP A 331 -26.37 7.74 -0.68
CA ASP A 331 -27.80 7.85 -0.44
C ASP A 331 -28.17 8.49 0.91
N GLU A 332 -27.19 8.76 1.78
CA GLU A 332 -27.43 9.28 3.14
C GLU A 332 -27.43 10.82 3.24
N HIS A 333 -27.18 11.54 2.15
CA HIS A 333 -27.17 13.00 2.16
C HIS A 333 -28.49 13.56 1.66
N ASP A 334 -29.47 13.52 2.55
CA ASP A 334 -30.71 14.27 2.43
C ASP A 334 -30.37 15.77 2.27
N ASN A 335 -30.94 16.42 1.25
CA ASN A 335 -30.63 17.80 0.82
C ASN A 335 -30.95 18.89 1.87
N THR A 336 -31.35 18.48 3.07
CA THR A 336 -31.91 19.31 4.13
C THR A 336 -30.85 19.79 5.14
N SER A 337 -29.65 19.19 5.17
CA SER A 337 -28.57 19.58 6.09
C SER A 337 -27.37 20.17 5.34
N ARG A 338 -26.98 21.41 5.66
CA ARG A 338 -25.72 22.04 5.19
C ARG A 338 -24.51 21.35 5.83
N CYS A 339 -24.19 20.13 5.40
CA CYS A 339 -23.01 19.42 5.83
C CYS A 339 -21.77 20.04 5.13
N ILE A 340 -20.78 20.47 5.91
CA ILE A 340 -19.50 20.97 5.37
C ILE A 340 -18.60 19.75 5.15
N PHE A 341 -18.38 19.39 3.88
CA PHE A 341 -17.49 18.29 3.50
C PHE A 341 -16.04 18.77 3.41
N SER A 342 -15.10 17.89 3.75
CA SER A 342 -13.69 18.10 3.39
C SER A 342 -13.50 18.06 1.87
N VAL A 343 -12.36 18.58 1.38
CA VAL A 343 -11.99 18.50 -0.04
C VAL A 343 -11.93 17.04 -0.51
N GLN A 344 -11.41 16.15 0.33
CA GLN A 344 -11.30 14.73 0.03
C GLN A 344 -12.65 14.05 -0.10
N GLU A 345 -13.56 14.29 0.85
CA GLU A 345 -14.92 13.74 0.80
C GLU A 345 -15.69 14.29 -0.40
N SER A 346 -15.60 15.61 -0.65
CA SER A 346 -16.24 16.24 -1.80
C SER A 346 -15.75 15.65 -3.13
N TYR A 347 -14.44 15.42 -3.25
CA TYR A 347 -13.86 14.76 -4.41
C TYR A 347 -14.37 13.32 -4.56
N ALA A 348 -14.35 12.53 -3.49
CA ALA A 348 -14.79 11.14 -3.50
C ALA A 348 -16.27 10.99 -3.88
N ILE A 349 -17.14 11.86 -3.36
CA ILE A 349 -18.57 11.91 -3.72
C ILE A 349 -18.73 12.22 -5.22
N ASN A 350 -18.07 13.26 -5.71
CA ASN A 350 -18.16 13.66 -7.12
C ASN A 350 -17.60 12.59 -8.06
N TYR A 351 -16.48 11.98 -7.69
CA TYR A 351 -15.87 10.92 -8.47
C TYR A 351 -16.74 9.66 -8.49
N CYS A 352 -17.34 9.26 -7.36
CA CYS A 352 -18.32 8.19 -7.29
C CYS A 352 -19.53 8.45 -8.22
N ARG A 353 -20.08 9.67 -8.22
CA ARG A 353 -21.18 10.05 -9.14
C ARG A 353 -20.78 9.92 -10.61
N GLN A 354 -19.59 10.41 -10.99
CA GLN A 354 -19.09 10.27 -12.35
C GLN A 354 -18.90 8.80 -12.74
N PHE A 355 -18.38 7.99 -11.82
CA PHE A 355 -18.19 6.56 -12.04
C PHE A 355 -19.53 5.83 -12.25
N ARG A 356 -20.52 6.10 -11.40
CA ARG A 356 -21.89 5.59 -11.54
C ARG A 356 -22.53 6.02 -12.87
N GLY A 357 -22.38 7.29 -13.26
CA GLY A 357 -22.90 7.79 -14.54
C GLY A 357 -22.29 7.08 -15.75
N LYS A 358 -20.99 6.76 -15.71
CA LYS A 358 -20.34 5.96 -16.76
C LYS A 358 -20.88 4.53 -16.85
N LEU A 359 -21.16 3.89 -15.71
CA LEU A 359 -21.74 2.54 -15.70
C LEU A 359 -23.18 2.55 -16.26
N GLN A 360 -23.98 3.57 -15.92
CA GLN A 360 -25.37 3.69 -16.38
C GLN A 360 -25.47 3.99 -17.88
N THR A 361 -24.63 4.89 -18.40
CA THR A 361 -24.60 5.23 -19.84
C THR A 361 -24.21 4.05 -20.74
N GLY A 362 -23.43 3.09 -20.22
CA GLY A 362 -23.11 1.85 -20.93
C GLY A 362 -24.32 0.95 -21.22
N ASN A 363 -25.43 1.10 -20.49
CA ASN A 363 -26.62 0.26 -20.60
C ASN A 363 -27.75 0.86 -21.46
N SER A 364 -27.71 2.16 -21.76
CA SER A 364 -28.79 2.86 -22.49
C SER A 364 -28.92 2.50 -23.97
N THR A 365 -28.11 1.57 -24.48
CA THR A 365 -28.11 1.16 -25.89
C THR A 365 -28.93 -0.11 -26.18
N SER A 366 -29.46 -0.82 -25.18
CA SER A 366 -30.42 -1.91 -25.41
C SER A 366 -31.86 -1.39 -25.45
N THR A 367 -32.34 -1.08 -26.64
CA THR A 367 -33.66 -0.49 -26.94
C THR A 367 -34.85 -1.45 -26.84
N THR A 368 -34.75 -2.56 -26.11
CA THR A 368 -35.89 -3.45 -25.87
C THR A 368 -36.59 -3.09 -24.57
N LYS A 369 -37.74 -2.42 -24.70
CA LYS A 369 -38.75 -2.22 -23.65
C LYS A 369 -39.11 -3.56 -23.00
N ALA A 370 -38.47 -3.92 -21.90
CA ALA A 370 -38.87 -5.04 -21.06
C ALA A 370 -38.99 -4.55 -19.62
N ASN A 371 -40.08 -4.96 -18.98
CA ASN A 371 -40.64 -4.52 -17.70
C ASN A 371 -39.69 -3.88 -16.68
N VAL A 372 -40.07 -2.66 -16.33
CA VAL A 372 -39.74 -1.94 -15.10
C VAL A 372 -40.17 -2.80 -13.91
N ASP A 373 -39.21 -3.31 -13.13
CA ASP A 373 -39.39 -3.61 -11.69
C ASP A 373 -38.12 -4.16 -10.99
N SER A 374 -37.00 -4.43 -11.68
CA SER A 374 -35.74 -4.77 -10.98
C SER A 374 -34.82 -3.55 -10.84
N HIS A 375 -35.13 -2.64 -9.92
CA HIS A 375 -34.29 -1.46 -9.63
C HIS A 375 -32.94 -1.77 -8.94
N ASP A 376 -32.69 -3.04 -8.56
CA ASP A 376 -31.57 -3.44 -7.69
C ASP A 376 -30.27 -3.89 -8.38
N SER A 377 -30.24 -4.10 -9.71
CA SER A 377 -29.20 -4.96 -10.31
C SER A 377 -27.93 -4.28 -10.83
N LEU A 378 -27.76 -2.95 -10.69
CA LEU A 378 -26.69 -2.20 -11.38
C LEU A 378 -25.97 -1.16 -10.51
N TRP A 379 -25.88 -1.40 -9.22
CA TRP A 379 -25.28 -0.44 -8.31
C TRP A 379 -23.82 -0.81 -8.08
N LEU A 380 -22.95 0.17 -8.26
CA LEU A 380 -21.62 0.09 -7.69
C LEU A 380 -21.78 0.01 -6.16
N HIS A 381 -21.36 -1.10 -5.57
CA HIS A 381 -21.39 -1.33 -4.13
C HIS A 381 -19.95 -1.35 -3.62
N PRO A 382 -19.35 -0.19 -3.29
CA PRO A 382 -18.02 -0.14 -2.70
C PRO A 382 -17.87 -1.15 -1.57
N LEU A 383 -16.67 -1.71 -1.42
CA LEU A 383 -16.44 -2.68 -0.35
C LEU A 383 -16.72 -2.04 1.03
N GLY A 384 -16.47 -0.73 1.16
CA GLY A 384 -16.93 0.11 2.25
C GLY A 384 -16.69 1.59 1.93
N SER A 385 -17.26 2.47 2.76
CA SER A 385 -17.14 3.92 2.60
C SER A 385 -15.88 4.50 3.23
N HIS A 386 -15.36 3.83 4.26
CA HIS A 386 -14.10 4.14 4.90
C HIS A 386 -13.47 2.89 5.53
N ARG A 387 -12.26 3.02 6.09
CA ARG A 387 -11.51 1.91 6.69
C ARG A 387 -12.29 1.15 7.76
N HIS A 388 -13.01 1.85 8.63
CA HIS A 388 -13.80 1.20 9.68
C HIS A 388 -14.96 0.33 9.13
N THR A 389 -15.73 0.79 8.13
CA THR A 389 -16.77 -0.05 7.49
C THR A 389 -16.19 -1.24 6.74
N LEU A 390 -15.03 -1.05 6.08
CA LEU A 390 -14.31 -2.15 5.43
C LEU A 390 -13.88 -3.21 6.46
N LYS A 391 -13.34 -2.75 7.59
CA LYS A 391 -12.93 -3.60 8.71
C LYS A 391 -14.10 -4.46 9.20
N LEU A 392 -15.22 -3.84 9.56
CA LEU A 392 -16.41 -4.53 10.05
C LEU A 392 -16.94 -5.55 9.04
N ARG A 393 -16.94 -5.20 7.75
CA ARG A 393 -17.38 -6.10 6.68
C ARG A 393 -16.47 -7.31 6.55
N LEU A 394 -15.15 -7.12 6.51
CA LEU A 394 -14.18 -8.22 6.44
C LEU A 394 -14.30 -9.16 7.65
N GLU A 395 -14.44 -8.61 8.86
CA GLU A 395 -14.67 -9.38 10.09
C GLU A 395 -15.97 -10.18 10.01
N SER A 396 -17.04 -9.58 9.49
CA SER A 396 -18.32 -10.28 9.27
C SER A 396 -18.24 -11.42 8.25
N CYS A 397 -17.28 -11.38 7.35
CA CYS A 397 -17.00 -12.44 6.38
C CYS A 397 -15.97 -13.48 6.89
N GLY A 398 -15.62 -13.45 8.18
CA GLY A 398 -14.72 -14.43 8.81
C GLY A 398 -13.23 -14.08 8.72
N ILE A 399 -12.88 -12.93 8.13
CA ILE A 399 -11.48 -12.50 8.03
C ILE A 399 -11.11 -11.72 9.28
N SER A 400 -10.30 -12.32 10.15
CA SER A 400 -9.86 -11.70 11.42
C SER A 400 -8.46 -11.09 11.38
N CYS A 401 -7.64 -11.43 10.38
CA CYS A 401 -6.27 -10.94 10.22
C CYS A 401 -6.09 -10.30 8.85
N PHE A 402 -6.03 -8.97 8.82
CA PHE A 402 -5.93 -8.21 7.58
C PHE A 402 -5.30 -6.83 7.77
N SER A 403 -5.01 -6.18 6.65
CA SER A 403 -4.50 -4.82 6.58
C SER A 403 -5.20 -4.03 5.48
N ILE A 404 -5.45 -2.75 5.72
CA ILE A 404 -6.16 -1.84 4.81
C ILE A 404 -5.35 -0.57 4.60
N ALA A 405 -5.13 -0.23 3.34
CA ALA A 405 -4.47 0.99 2.87
C ALA A 405 -5.37 1.81 1.96
N SER A 406 -5.12 3.11 1.83
CA SER A 406 -5.41 3.77 0.56
C SER A 406 -4.39 3.32 -0.51
N LEU A 407 -4.76 3.40 -1.79
CA LEU A 407 -3.82 3.13 -2.87
C LEU A 407 -2.63 4.11 -2.84
N GLY A 408 -2.86 5.35 -2.39
CA GLY A 408 -1.82 6.37 -2.22
C GLY A 408 -0.76 5.95 -1.19
N GLU A 409 -1.21 5.48 -0.03
CA GLU A 409 -0.33 4.92 0.99
C GLU A 409 0.45 3.72 0.46
N SER A 410 -0.23 2.75 -0.17
CA SER A 410 0.44 1.58 -0.76
C SER A 410 1.49 1.98 -1.80
N ALA A 411 1.21 2.95 -2.66
CA ALA A 411 2.16 3.45 -3.66
C ALA A 411 3.39 4.11 -3.02
N ILE A 412 3.21 4.92 -1.97
CA ILE A 412 4.31 5.48 -1.18
C ILE A 412 5.18 4.36 -0.57
N HIS A 413 4.55 3.29 -0.10
CA HIS A 413 5.22 2.14 0.45
C HIS A 413 6.04 1.37 -0.60
N VAL A 414 5.52 1.19 -1.82
CA VAL A 414 6.30 0.67 -2.94
C VAL A 414 7.51 1.58 -3.19
N ALA A 415 7.30 2.89 -3.35
CA ALA A 415 8.36 3.86 -3.60
C ALA A 415 9.50 3.78 -2.57
N ARG A 416 9.15 3.75 -1.28
CA ARG A 416 10.11 3.61 -0.16
C ARG A 416 10.87 2.30 -0.23
N SER A 417 10.19 1.19 -0.54
CA SER A 417 10.85 -0.11 -0.70
C SER A 417 11.89 -0.08 -1.82
N LEU A 418 11.58 0.56 -2.95
CA LEU A 418 12.49 0.65 -4.09
C LEU A 418 13.72 1.49 -3.75
N ARG A 419 13.51 2.65 -3.09
CA ARG A 419 14.59 3.51 -2.62
C ARG A 419 15.52 2.78 -1.64
N ARG A 420 14.97 2.03 -0.67
CA ARG A 420 15.79 1.27 0.28
C ARG A 420 16.64 0.20 -0.41
N LYS A 421 16.06 -0.55 -1.36
CA LYS A 421 16.81 -1.56 -2.13
C LYS A 421 17.95 -0.91 -2.92
N HIS A 422 17.67 0.21 -3.59
CA HIS A 422 18.68 0.97 -4.29
C HIS A 422 19.80 1.47 -3.37
N MET A 423 19.47 2.02 -2.20
CA MET A 423 20.47 2.47 -1.22
C MET A 423 21.31 1.31 -0.68
N ALA A 424 20.71 0.13 -0.46
CA ALA A 424 21.43 -1.06 -0.01
C ALA A 424 22.42 -1.58 -1.07
N SER A 425 22.08 -1.47 -2.35
CA SER A 425 22.97 -1.86 -3.46
C SER A 425 24.13 -0.88 -3.69
N PHE A 426 24.01 0.37 -3.25
CA PHE A 426 25.01 1.42 -3.47
C PHE A 426 25.31 2.21 -2.18
N PRO A 427 25.90 1.57 -1.16
CA PRO A 427 26.14 2.21 0.15
C PRO A 427 27.12 3.39 0.09
N ASN A 428 27.97 3.44 -0.94
CA ASN A 428 29.01 4.47 -1.11
C ASN A 428 28.68 5.51 -2.19
N ALA A 429 27.53 5.43 -2.85
CA ALA A 429 27.14 6.46 -3.81
C ALA A 429 26.88 7.77 -3.06
N GLU A 430 27.54 8.87 -3.46
CA GLU A 430 27.24 10.20 -2.93
C GLU A 430 25.72 10.44 -2.99
N VAL A 431 25.13 10.93 -1.89
CA VAL A 431 23.70 11.22 -1.65
C VAL A 431 23.03 12.12 -2.72
N LYS A 432 23.78 12.55 -3.74
CA LYS A 432 23.31 13.38 -4.86
C LYS A 432 22.57 12.61 -5.95
N THR A 433 22.66 11.28 -6.03
CA THR A 433 21.86 10.53 -7.01
C THR A 433 20.43 10.39 -6.49
N ILE A 434 19.53 11.14 -7.13
CA ILE A 434 18.07 11.01 -6.99
C ILE A 434 17.75 9.52 -7.11
N GLY A 435 17.23 8.90 -6.05
CA GLY A 435 16.90 7.46 -6.03
C GLY A 435 15.95 7.05 -7.16
N PRO A 436 15.62 5.75 -7.30
CA PRO A 436 14.88 5.24 -8.46
C PRO A 436 13.61 6.06 -8.68
N LYS A 437 13.48 6.57 -9.91
CA LYS A 437 12.33 7.34 -10.38
C LYS A 437 11.08 6.45 -10.26
N PHE A 438 10.24 6.73 -9.26
CA PHE A 438 9.00 6.01 -9.01
C PHE A 438 7.83 6.87 -9.49
N LEU A 439 6.96 6.31 -10.35
CA LEU A 439 5.86 7.02 -10.99
C LEU A 439 6.32 8.35 -11.62
N CYS A 440 7.41 8.29 -12.38
CA CYS A 440 7.89 9.43 -13.15
C CYS A 440 7.57 9.18 -14.62
N ALA A 441 6.67 9.99 -15.18
CA ALA A 441 6.27 9.89 -16.57
C ALA A 441 7.30 10.52 -17.53
N LYS A 442 7.20 10.16 -18.81
CA LYS A 442 7.82 10.92 -19.91
C LYS A 442 6.94 12.08 -20.38
N GLU A 443 5.67 12.10 -20.00
CA GLU A 443 4.73 13.18 -20.31
C GLU A 443 4.69 14.27 -19.22
N PRO A 444 4.33 15.52 -19.56
CA PRO A 444 4.10 16.57 -18.57
C PRO A 444 2.98 16.18 -17.60
N PHE A 445 3.20 16.44 -16.31
CA PHE A 445 2.21 16.15 -15.27
C PHE A 445 2.24 17.22 -14.18
N ASP A 446 1.16 17.95 -14.00
CA ASP A 446 0.97 19.00 -12.99
C ASP A 446 -0.19 18.71 -12.02
N GLU A 447 -1.00 17.68 -12.28
CA GLU A 447 -2.21 17.30 -11.52
C GLU A 447 -1.92 16.51 -10.22
N HIS A 448 -0.85 16.84 -9.49
CA HIS A 448 -0.40 16.06 -8.32
C HIS A 448 -1.44 16.03 -7.19
N ALA A 449 -2.14 17.14 -6.96
CA ALA A 449 -3.20 17.21 -5.95
C ALA A 449 -4.39 16.32 -6.34
N ALA A 450 -4.81 16.35 -7.61
CA ALA A 450 -5.89 15.51 -8.12
C ALA A 450 -5.51 14.02 -8.05
N LEU A 451 -4.26 13.67 -8.37
CA LEU A 451 -3.76 12.31 -8.20
C LEU A 451 -3.82 11.86 -6.75
N SER A 452 -3.36 12.69 -5.81
CA SER A 452 -3.44 12.35 -4.38
C SER A 452 -4.89 12.06 -3.96
N LEU A 453 -5.85 12.90 -4.34
CA LEU A 453 -7.27 12.69 -4.03
C LEU A 453 -7.83 11.45 -4.72
N ASN A 454 -7.45 11.19 -5.97
CA ASN A 454 -7.87 10.04 -6.74
C ASN A 454 -7.36 8.72 -6.13
N LEU A 455 -6.10 8.67 -5.70
CA LEU A 455 -5.53 7.48 -5.06
C LEU A 455 -6.15 7.20 -3.68
N GLU A 456 -6.65 8.22 -2.99
CA GLU A 456 -7.39 8.05 -1.73
C GLU A 456 -8.82 7.49 -1.93
N CYS A 457 -9.34 7.50 -3.15
CA CYS A 457 -10.63 6.89 -3.49
C CYS A 457 -10.56 5.38 -3.71
N TYR A 458 -9.38 4.79 -3.59
CA TYR A 458 -9.16 3.35 -3.72
C TYR A 458 -8.52 2.83 -2.45
N CYS A 459 -8.91 1.62 -2.07
CA CYS A 459 -8.28 0.89 -0.98
C CYS A 459 -7.60 -0.38 -1.47
N VAL A 460 -6.53 -0.76 -0.77
CA VAL A 460 -5.85 -2.05 -0.93
C VAL A 460 -6.01 -2.82 0.37
N VAL A 461 -6.59 -4.01 0.28
CA VAL A 461 -6.76 -4.94 1.40
C VAL A 461 -5.85 -6.14 1.18
N CYS A 462 -5.14 -6.57 2.21
CA CYS A 462 -4.53 -7.91 2.25
C CYS A 462 -4.99 -8.62 3.51
N ALA A 463 -5.50 -9.83 3.33
CA ALA A 463 -5.99 -10.70 4.38
C ALA A 463 -5.14 -11.98 4.45
N PHE A 464 -4.91 -12.46 5.66
CA PHE A 464 -3.95 -13.52 5.97
C PHE A 464 -4.56 -14.51 6.97
N HIS A 465 -3.91 -15.67 7.09
CA HIS A 465 -4.29 -16.65 8.11
C HIS A 465 -4.04 -16.11 9.54
N PRO A 466 -4.92 -16.38 10.53
CA PRO A 466 -4.77 -15.85 11.89
C PRO A 466 -3.50 -16.29 12.61
N SER A 467 -3.03 -17.52 12.40
CA SER A 467 -1.77 -18.02 13.03
C SER A 467 -0.52 -17.29 12.53
N SER A 468 -0.61 -16.61 11.39
CA SER A 468 0.45 -15.73 10.89
C SER A 468 0.61 -14.48 11.77
N ALA A 469 -0.37 -14.16 12.62
CA ALA A 469 -0.27 -13.10 13.62
C ALA A 469 0.41 -13.54 14.92
N THR A 470 0.43 -14.83 15.28
CA THR A 470 0.97 -15.30 16.59
C THR A 470 2.42 -15.76 16.54
N ARG A 471 2.94 -16.23 15.40
CA ARG A 471 4.38 -16.57 15.22
C ARG A 471 5.29 -15.35 15.01
N GLN A 472 4.88 -14.18 15.51
CA GLN A 472 5.44 -12.85 15.26
C GLN A 472 6.87 -12.58 15.78
N GLN A 473 7.52 -13.51 16.51
CA GLN A 473 8.81 -13.24 17.15
C GLN A 473 10.02 -13.97 16.54
N ASN A 474 9.87 -15.12 15.88
CA ASN A 474 11.06 -15.95 15.59
C ASN A 474 11.32 -16.27 14.11
N TYR A 475 10.32 -16.51 13.27
CA TYR A 475 10.58 -16.89 11.87
C TYR A 475 9.38 -16.54 10.98
N SER A 476 9.56 -15.64 10.00
CA SER A 476 8.86 -15.62 8.69
C SER A 476 8.85 -14.22 8.07
N LYS A 477 9.38 -14.08 6.86
CA LYS A 477 9.28 -12.88 6.01
C LYS A 477 7.90 -12.68 5.37
N ASN A 478 6.89 -13.53 5.60
CA ASN A 478 5.48 -13.13 5.38
C ASN A 478 5.07 -11.99 6.32
N TYR A 479 5.81 -11.83 7.41
CA TYR A 479 5.85 -10.62 8.21
C TYR A 479 6.24 -9.39 7.39
N GLU A 480 7.01 -9.46 6.30
CA GLU A 480 7.29 -8.27 5.48
C GLU A 480 6.08 -7.79 4.71
N LEU A 481 5.19 -8.65 4.21
CA LEU A 481 3.97 -8.22 3.50
C LEU A 481 2.92 -7.72 4.50
N HIS A 482 2.70 -8.48 5.59
CA HIS A 482 1.83 -8.08 6.70
C HIS A 482 2.37 -6.85 7.44
N GLN A 483 3.67 -6.70 7.67
CA GLN A 483 4.26 -5.46 8.18
C GLN A 483 4.25 -4.37 7.12
N TRP A 484 4.47 -4.65 5.84
CA TRP A 484 4.49 -3.60 4.81
C TRP A 484 3.12 -2.94 4.70
N MET A 485 2.04 -3.72 4.88
CA MET A 485 0.67 -3.20 4.96
C MET A 485 0.31 -2.76 6.38
N ASN A 486 0.56 -3.51 7.46
CA ASN A 486 0.29 -3.00 8.82
C ASN A 486 1.25 -1.88 9.28
N LYS A 487 2.27 -1.55 8.47
CA LYS A 487 3.08 -0.32 8.52
C LYS A 487 2.40 0.85 7.77
N ILE A 488 1.13 0.72 7.36
CA ILE A 488 0.26 1.79 6.83
C ILE A 488 -0.21 2.75 7.92
N CYS A 489 -0.37 2.27 9.16
CA CYS A 489 0.09 3.12 10.26
C CYS A 489 1.60 2.95 10.24
N PRO A 490 2.44 3.99 10.15
CA PRO A 490 3.84 3.77 10.49
C PRO A 490 3.76 2.97 11.79
N TRP A 491 4.59 1.94 11.98
CA TRP A 491 4.84 1.57 13.38
C TRP A 491 4.95 2.90 14.09
N PRO A 492 4.35 3.10 15.27
CA PRO A 492 5.03 4.03 16.12
C PRO A 492 6.46 3.45 16.09
N ILE A 493 7.35 4.05 15.29
CA ILE A 493 8.66 4.45 15.75
C ILE A 493 8.29 4.76 17.18
N GLN A 494 8.62 3.81 18.06
CA GLN A 494 8.19 3.88 19.44
C GLN A 494 9.01 5.05 19.92
N VAL A 495 8.46 6.22 19.60
CA VAL A 495 9.01 7.52 19.79
C VAL A 495 8.59 7.72 21.21
N GLN A 496 9.48 7.28 22.07
CA GLN A 496 9.35 7.58 23.45
C GLN A 496 9.66 9.07 23.53
N ILE A 497 8.65 9.84 23.91
CA ILE A 497 8.88 11.22 24.30
C ILE A 497 9.20 11.18 25.77
N LYS A 498 10.40 11.61 26.10
CA LYS A 498 10.85 11.72 27.48
C LYS A 498 11.62 13.02 27.66
N PRO A 499 11.66 13.55 28.89
CA PRO A 499 12.62 14.59 29.21
C PRO A 499 14.02 14.09 28.86
N ILE A 500 14.84 14.97 28.28
CA ILE A 500 16.23 14.63 28.00
C ILE A 500 16.95 14.31 29.32
N SER A 501 17.78 13.28 29.32
CA SER A 501 18.30 12.71 30.57
C SER A 501 19.81 12.60 30.57
N THR A 502 20.41 12.30 29.42
CA THR A 502 21.83 11.97 29.35
C THR A 502 22.61 12.91 28.44
N TYR A 503 23.91 13.00 28.68
CA TYR A 503 24.86 13.72 27.82
C TYR A 503 24.96 13.12 26.41
N ALA A 504 24.76 11.80 26.28
CA ALA A 504 24.68 11.16 24.98
C ALA A 504 23.51 11.72 24.14
N GLU A 505 22.36 11.95 24.77
CA GLU A 505 21.21 12.59 24.12
C GLU A 505 21.51 14.06 23.78
N ASP A 506 22.23 14.79 24.63
CA ASP A 506 22.66 16.17 24.35
C ASP A 506 23.47 16.25 23.05
N THR A 507 24.40 15.29 22.87
CA THR A 507 25.24 15.20 21.68
C THR A 507 24.39 14.92 20.43
N GLN A 508 23.45 13.99 20.53
CA GLN A 508 22.54 13.67 19.41
C GLN A 508 21.59 14.83 19.07
N VAL A 509 21.09 15.58 20.06
CA VAL A 509 20.32 16.80 19.82
C VAL A 509 21.16 17.85 19.10
N ASN A 510 22.43 18.01 19.50
CA ASN A 510 23.36 18.93 18.85
C ASN A 510 23.60 18.54 17.38
N ASP A 511 23.79 17.25 17.10
CA ASP A 511 24.01 16.73 15.75
C ASP A 511 22.75 16.80 14.86
N LEU A 512 21.58 16.50 15.43
CA LEU A 512 20.29 16.74 14.77
C LEU A 512 20.19 18.23 14.38
N TYR A 513 20.47 19.16 15.29
CA TYR A 513 20.34 20.59 15.01
C TYR A 513 21.38 21.12 14.01
N LYS A 514 22.58 20.51 13.91
CA LYS A 514 23.59 20.86 12.88
C LYS A 514 23.15 20.50 11.47
N SER A 515 22.49 19.36 11.31
CA SER A 515 22.05 18.85 10.01
C SER A 515 20.76 19.52 9.52
N LEU A 516 19.96 20.07 10.45
CA LEU A 516 18.71 20.75 10.13
C LEU A 516 18.94 22.06 9.35
N TYR A 517 18.07 22.28 8.36
CA TYR A 517 17.98 23.51 7.57
C TYR A 517 19.22 23.87 6.73
N VAL A 518 20.20 22.97 6.57
CA VAL A 518 21.41 23.22 5.78
C VAL A 518 21.08 23.70 4.35
N HIS A 519 20.04 23.12 3.74
CA HIS A 519 19.55 23.51 2.42
C HIS A 519 18.98 24.94 2.35
N PHE A 520 18.63 25.55 3.49
CA PHE A 520 18.17 26.93 3.55
C PHE A 520 19.29 27.95 3.78
N TYR A 521 20.51 27.54 4.15
CA TYR A 521 21.55 28.47 4.59
C TYR A 521 21.99 29.45 3.51
N ASN A 522 22.01 29.02 2.25
CA ASN A 522 22.39 29.88 1.13
C ASN A 522 21.30 30.91 0.83
N LYS A 523 20.02 30.52 0.97
CA LYS A 523 18.87 31.37 0.68
C LYS A 523 18.55 32.33 1.82
N TYR A 524 18.69 31.89 3.07
CA TYR A 524 18.35 32.66 4.26
C TYR A 524 19.49 32.61 5.28
N PRO A 525 20.51 33.50 5.18
CA PRO A 525 21.63 33.55 6.12
C PRO A 525 21.22 33.72 7.59
N ALA A 526 20.05 34.32 7.84
CA ALA A 526 19.45 34.44 9.16
C ALA A 526 19.18 33.08 9.82
N ILE A 527 18.77 32.06 9.05
CA ILE A 527 18.57 30.68 9.55
C ILE A 527 19.91 30.07 9.98
N ARG A 528 20.97 30.28 9.19
CA ARG A 528 22.33 29.82 9.55
C ARG A 528 22.81 30.47 10.85
N LYS A 529 22.57 31.78 11.01
CA LYS A 529 22.90 32.52 12.25
C LYS A 529 22.09 31.99 13.44
N MET A 530 20.79 31.75 13.26
CA MET A 530 19.91 31.17 14.27
C MET A 530 20.40 29.80 14.75
N VAL A 531 20.74 28.89 13.83
CA VAL A 531 21.27 27.56 14.17
C VAL A 531 22.62 27.67 14.90
N LYS A 532 23.54 28.50 14.40
CA LYS A 532 24.82 28.74 15.07
C LYS A 532 24.65 29.33 16.48
N SER A 533 23.71 30.24 16.66
CA SER A 533 23.40 30.83 17.96
C SER A 533 22.84 29.78 18.92
N ALA A 534 21.92 28.94 18.45
CA ALA A 534 21.37 27.83 19.25
C ALA A 534 22.47 26.87 19.71
N LEU A 535 23.38 26.47 18.81
CA LEU A 535 24.48 25.55 19.13
C LEU A 535 25.54 26.15 20.07
N LYS A 536 25.70 27.48 20.08
CA LYS A 536 26.64 28.20 20.95
C LYS A 536 26.05 28.63 22.29
N GLY A 537 24.73 28.71 22.39
CA GLY A 537 24.00 29.10 23.59
C GLY A 537 23.17 27.94 24.12
N ASP A 538 21.90 27.89 23.72
CA ASP A 538 20.88 27.01 24.31
C ASP A 538 21.20 25.51 24.24
N LEU A 539 21.88 25.07 23.18
CA LEU A 539 22.26 23.68 22.93
C LEU A 539 23.78 23.46 23.08
N LEU A 540 24.47 24.39 23.76
CA LEU A 540 25.91 24.27 24.01
C LEU A 540 26.18 23.09 24.96
N VAL A 541 26.93 22.12 24.44
CA VAL A 541 27.46 20.97 25.16
C VAL A 541 28.93 21.24 25.48
N ASN A 542 29.25 21.49 26.76
CA ASN A 542 30.60 21.87 27.17
C ASN A 542 31.52 20.64 27.19
N LYS A 543 32.59 20.65 26.40
CA LYS A 543 33.64 19.60 26.39
C LYS A 543 34.43 19.47 27.71
N LEU A 544 34.22 20.37 28.68
CA LEU A 544 35.07 20.51 29.89
C LEU A 544 34.65 19.63 31.08
N SER A 545 33.59 18.82 30.96
CA SER A 545 33.27 17.78 31.95
C SER A 545 34.12 16.52 31.73
N THR A 546 35.45 16.67 31.65
CA THR A 546 36.38 15.55 31.45
C THR A 546 36.61 14.70 32.72
N LYS A 547 35.86 14.94 33.80
CA LYS A 547 35.96 14.16 35.05
C LYS A 547 34.81 13.19 35.32
N CYS A 548 33.79 13.15 34.46
CA CYS A 548 32.69 12.19 34.55
C CYS A 548 32.46 11.53 33.18
N SER A 549 33.44 10.75 32.72
CA SER A 549 33.46 10.07 31.42
C SER A 549 32.60 8.80 31.42
N GLY A 550 31.28 8.97 31.62
CA GLY A 550 30.29 7.93 31.38
C GLY A 550 29.13 8.50 30.55
N ASP A 551 28.60 7.70 29.63
CA ASP A 551 27.40 8.03 28.82
C ASP A 551 26.16 8.34 29.68
N ASP A 552 26.18 7.98 30.97
CA ASP A 552 25.12 8.23 31.97
C ASP A 552 25.23 9.60 32.69
N SER A 553 26.11 10.49 32.27
CA SER A 553 26.16 11.85 32.84
C SER A 553 24.88 12.65 32.52
N VAL A 554 24.42 13.48 33.47
CA VAL A 554 23.16 14.24 33.39
C VAL A 554 23.18 15.26 32.24
N SER A 555 22.04 15.43 31.56
CA SER A 555 21.86 16.40 30.47
C SER A 555 22.08 17.86 30.92
N VAL A 556 23.06 18.52 30.29
CA VAL A 556 23.37 19.95 30.48
C VAL A 556 22.34 20.83 29.79
N ILE A 557 21.79 20.37 28.65
CA ILE A 557 20.72 21.07 27.95
C ILE A 557 19.50 21.19 28.86
N ARG A 558 19.10 20.11 29.53
CA ARG A 558 17.94 20.13 30.43
C ARG A 558 18.11 21.11 31.58
N GLU A 559 19.25 21.04 32.27
CA GLU A 559 19.53 21.92 33.41
C GLU A 559 19.42 23.40 33.05
N ARG A 560 19.84 23.78 31.83
CA ARG A 560 19.73 25.14 31.34
C ARG A 560 18.26 25.58 31.19
N PHE A 561 17.44 24.77 30.54
CA PHE A 561 16.01 25.08 30.36
C PHE A 561 15.25 25.09 31.70
N ILE A 562 15.61 24.23 32.65
CA ILE A 562 15.07 24.26 34.03
C ILE A 562 15.43 25.57 34.74
N LYS A 563 16.68 26.05 34.63
CA LYS A 563 17.10 27.35 35.20
C LYS A 563 16.32 28.53 34.62
N GLU A 564 15.88 28.42 33.37
CA GLU A 564 15.03 29.39 32.69
C GLU A 564 13.52 29.19 32.96
N GLY A 565 13.18 28.31 33.91
CA GLY A 565 11.82 28.07 34.35
C GLY A 565 10.99 27.21 33.40
N GLY A 566 11.59 26.39 32.54
CA GLY A 566 10.89 25.42 31.70
C GLY A 566 11.55 24.03 31.70
N ASP A 567 11.48 23.28 30.59
CA ASP A 567 12.05 21.92 30.47
C ASP A 567 12.37 21.60 28.99
N PHE A 568 12.98 20.45 28.74
CA PHE A 568 13.39 20.00 27.40
C PHE A 568 13.10 18.52 27.20
N TRP A 569 12.46 18.19 26.07
CA TRP A 569 12.05 16.84 25.70
C TRP A 569 12.71 16.38 24.42
N VAL A 570 12.97 15.08 24.34
CA VAL A 570 13.45 14.39 23.16
C VAL A 570 12.48 13.30 22.75
N ALA A 571 12.36 13.12 21.44
CA ALA A 571 11.71 12.00 20.80
C ALA A 571 12.79 10.99 20.42
N THR A 572 12.78 9.81 21.03
CA THR A 572 13.81 8.79 20.80
C THR A 572 13.24 7.53 20.14
N THR A 573 14.01 6.90 19.25
CA THR A 573 13.67 5.61 18.65
C THR A 573 14.68 4.55 19.02
N ASN A 574 14.20 3.31 19.16
CA ASN A 574 15.06 2.13 19.25
C ASN A 574 15.39 1.67 17.83
N THR A 575 16.62 1.90 17.36
CA THR A 575 17.09 1.29 16.12
C THR A 575 17.40 -0.18 16.34
N LEU A 576 16.89 -1.08 15.50
CA LEU A 576 17.37 -2.47 15.47
C LEU A 576 18.86 -2.46 15.11
N PRO A 577 19.70 -3.27 15.79
CA PRO A 577 21.11 -3.35 15.49
C PRO A 577 21.29 -3.86 14.05
N SER A 578 21.85 -3.03 13.18
CA SER A 578 22.44 -3.48 11.93
C SER A 578 23.69 -4.26 12.29
N SER A 579 23.55 -5.60 12.33
CA SER A 579 24.60 -6.62 12.31
C SER A 579 26.02 -6.15 12.66
N THR A 580 26.34 -6.10 13.96
CA THR A 580 27.59 -6.62 14.60
C THR A 580 27.77 -6.14 16.05
N ASP A 581 27.12 -5.07 16.49
CA ASP A 581 27.21 -4.59 17.89
C ASP A 581 25.88 -4.69 18.64
N ALA A 582 25.82 -5.55 19.66
CA ALA A 582 24.61 -5.93 20.39
C ALA A 582 24.11 -4.89 21.44
N ILE A 583 24.39 -3.60 21.27
CA ILE A 583 23.90 -2.54 22.17
C ILE A 583 22.75 -1.79 21.47
N ARG A 584 21.54 -1.87 22.03
CA ARG A 584 20.39 -1.06 21.62
C ARG A 584 20.75 0.42 21.76
N ARG A 585 21.10 1.09 20.67
CA ARG A 585 21.35 2.54 20.68
C ARG A 585 20.04 3.29 20.59
N ILE A 586 19.77 4.10 21.61
CA ILE A 586 18.67 5.07 21.62
C ILE A 586 19.08 6.20 20.67
N HIS A 587 18.26 6.46 19.64
CA HIS A 587 18.51 7.50 18.64
C HIS A 587 17.51 8.65 18.79
N VAL A 588 17.98 9.89 18.98
CA VAL A 588 17.13 11.10 19.04
C VAL A 588 16.69 11.49 17.63
N VAL A 589 15.38 11.57 17.40
CA VAL A 589 14.77 11.87 16.09
C VAL A 589 13.95 13.17 16.10
N GLY A 590 13.79 13.78 17.26
CA GLY A 590 13.18 15.08 17.44
C GLY A 590 13.41 15.64 18.83
N CYS A 591 13.20 16.94 19.01
CA CYS A 591 13.32 17.62 20.29
C CYS A 591 12.42 18.85 20.38
N LEU A 592 12.12 19.26 21.61
CA LEU A 592 11.41 20.51 21.92
C LEU A 592 11.86 21.02 23.30
N GLY A 593 12.18 22.30 23.38
CA GLY A 593 12.42 23.01 24.64
C GLY A 593 11.29 24.00 24.93
N ILE A 594 11.07 24.31 26.20
CA ILE A 594 10.21 25.42 26.63
C ILE A 594 10.97 26.25 27.64
N LYS A 595 10.89 27.59 27.53
CA LYS A 595 11.42 28.52 28.53
C LYS A 595 10.35 29.48 29.00
N ARG A 596 10.46 29.97 30.23
CA ARG A 596 9.58 31.04 30.74
C ARG A 596 9.97 32.37 30.09
N ARG A 597 9.00 33.11 29.57
CA ARG A 597 9.25 34.42 28.99
C ARG A 597 9.46 35.43 30.11
N GLY A 598 10.61 36.10 30.12
CA GLY A 598 10.89 37.15 31.10
C GLY A 598 9.91 38.32 30.93
N ILE A 599 9.36 38.82 32.04
CA ILE A 599 8.48 40.00 32.06
C ILE A 599 9.32 41.22 31.67
N LYS A 600 9.42 41.52 30.38
CA LYS A 600 10.18 42.68 29.89
C LYS A 600 9.33 43.74 29.18
N HIS A 601 8.06 43.48 28.89
CA HIS A 601 7.14 44.49 28.39
C HIS A 601 5.70 44.11 28.76
N ARG A 602 5.11 44.80 29.75
CA ARG A 602 3.65 44.85 29.91
C ARG A 602 3.13 45.79 28.82
N CYS A 603 2.85 45.27 27.63
CA CYS A 603 2.08 46.01 26.65
C CYS A 603 0.59 45.83 26.97
N CYS A 604 0.07 46.73 27.79
CA CYS A 604 -1.25 47.36 27.64
C CYS A 604 -2.50 46.48 27.40
N ASP A 605 -2.65 45.36 28.08
CA ASP A 605 -3.98 44.76 28.35
C ASP A 605 -3.89 43.98 29.68
N ASP A 606 -4.35 44.60 30.76
CA ASP A 606 -4.28 44.12 32.15
C ASP A 606 -5.36 43.06 32.50
N ASP A 607 -6.00 42.46 31.50
CA ASP A 607 -7.28 41.76 31.71
C ASP A 607 -7.18 40.29 32.19
N ILE A 608 -5.98 39.70 32.27
CA ILE A 608 -5.80 38.33 32.78
C ILE A 608 -4.89 38.33 34.02
N PRO A 609 -5.45 38.44 35.24
CA PRO A 609 -4.67 38.32 36.46
C PRO A 609 -3.99 36.95 36.51
N ASN A 610 -2.69 36.94 36.89
CA ASN A 610 -1.85 35.74 37.01
C ASN A 610 -1.50 35.01 35.70
N LEU A 611 -1.47 35.70 34.55
CA LEU A 611 -0.99 35.11 33.30
C LEU A 611 0.51 34.77 33.37
N THR A 612 0.87 33.52 33.14
CA THR A 612 2.27 33.09 32.99
C THR A 612 2.58 32.80 31.53
N GLU A 613 3.61 33.45 30.99
CA GLU A 613 4.00 33.31 29.60
C GLU A 613 5.18 32.34 29.42
N PHE A 614 5.06 31.43 28.47
CA PHE A 614 6.09 30.49 28.05
C PHE A 614 6.33 30.58 26.54
N GLU A 615 7.53 30.25 26.10
CA GLU A 615 7.90 30.19 24.68
C GLU A 615 8.38 28.78 24.32
N ILE A 616 7.75 28.18 23.30
CA ILE A 616 8.23 26.96 22.64
C ILE A 616 9.51 27.32 21.89
N PHE A 617 10.59 26.66 22.27
CA PHE A 617 11.92 26.86 21.73
C PHE A 617 12.43 25.57 21.10
N ARG A 618 13.19 25.69 20.01
CA ARG A 618 13.96 24.58 19.42
C ARG A 618 13.13 23.32 19.06
N LEU A 619 11.87 23.48 18.66
CA LEU A 619 11.11 22.38 18.07
C LEU A 619 11.76 21.95 16.75
N ALA A 620 12.19 20.70 16.71
CA ALA A 620 12.89 20.12 15.58
C ALA A 620 12.54 18.63 15.43
N VAL A 621 12.41 18.19 14.18
CA VAL A 621 12.21 16.77 13.83
C VAL A 621 13.10 16.47 12.63
N ASP A 622 13.82 15.36 12.71
CA ASP A 622 14.67 14.84 11.64
C ASP A 622 13.87 14.70 10.33
N ASP A 623 14.48 15.10 9.21
CA ASP A 623 13.84 15.12 7.89
C ASP A 623 13.22 13.76 7.52
N SER A 624 13.85 12.66 7.91
CA SER A 624 13.41 11.28 7.66
C SER A 624 12.19 10.88 8.49
N TYR A 625 11.89 11.64 9.55
CA TYR A 625 10.83 11.37 10.52
C TYR A 625 9.71 12.43 10.49
N ARG A 626 9.79 13.44 9.60
CA ARG A 626 8.72 14.41 9.38
C ARG A 626 7.47 13.75 8.78
N GLY A 627 6.31 14.30 9.12
CA GLY A 627 5.00 13.75 8.72
C GLY A 627 4.52 12.58 9.57
N LEU A 628 5.32 12.10 10.54
CA LEU A 628 4.96 10.99 11.43
C LEU A 628 4.30 11.42 12.74
N GLY A 629 3.85 12.67 12.83
CA GLY A 629 3.20 13.21 14.04
C GLY A 629 4.13 13.43 15.24
N ILE A 630 5.46 13.32 15.11
CA ILE A 630 6.40 13.51 16.22
C ILE A 630 6.31 14.92 16.80
N GLY A 631 6.27 15.95 15.93
CA GLY A 631 6.13 17.34 16.37
C GLY A 631 4.85 17.58 17.18
N ARG A 632 3.75 16.92 16.79
CA ARG A 632 2.48 16.96 17.53
C ARG A 632 2.64 16.41 18.94
N LYS A 633 3.18 15.20 19.06
CA LYS A 633 3.40 14.54 20.35
C LYS A 633 4.36 15.33 21.25
N LEU A 634 5.38 15.99 20.69
CA LEU A 634 6.30 16.85 21.45
C LEU A 634 5.56 18.06 22.04
N ILE A 635 4.68 18.70 21.27
CA ILE A 635 3.85 19.82 21.75
C ILE A 635 2.88 19.32 22.84
N ASP A 636 2.24 18.17 22.66
CA ASP A 636 1.34 17.58 23.67
C ASP A 636 1.98 17.41 25.04
N VAL A 637 3.16 16.79 25.07
CA VAL A 637 3.87 16.52 26.32
C VAL A 637 4.28 17.83 26.99
N ALA A 638 4.70 18.81 26.20
CA ALA A 638 5.02 20.16 26.65
C ALA A 638 3.82 20.88 27.29
N GLU A 639 2.68 20.93 26.60
CA GLU A 639 1.45 21.57 27.10
C GLU A 639 0.95 20.87 28.37
N THR A 640 0.94 19.53 28.36
CA THR A 640 0.52 18.72 29.51
C THR A 640 1.43 18.97 30.73
N SER A 641 2.74 19.06 30.51
CA SER A 641 3.70 19.31 31.60
C SER A 641 3.51 20.69 32.23
N LEU A 642 3.22 21.73 31.44
CA LEU A 642 2.95 23.07 31.94
C LEU A 642 1.66 23.15 32.76
N LEU A 643 0.60 22.48 32.29
CA LEU A 643 -0.68 22.38 33.01
C LEU A 643 -0.50 21.64 34.35
N ALA A 644 0.26 20.55 34.36
CA ALA A 644 0.55 19.78 35.58
C ALA A 644 1.40 20.56 36.60
N GLY A 645 2.45 21.26 36.13
CA GLY A 645 3.32 22.09 36.97
C GLY A 645 2.62 23.30 37.58
N SER A 646 1.54 23.78 36.96
CA SER A 646 0.76 24.93 37.42
C SER A 646 -0.31 24.58 38.45
N SER A 647 -0.35 23.35 38.97
CA SER A 647 -1.31 22.91 40.00
C SER A 647 -1.33 23.79 41.26
N ARG A 648 -0.27 24.56 41.55
CA ARG A 648 -0.19 25.47 42.70
C ARG A 648 -0.76 26.88 42.47
N ASN A 649 -0.93 27.30 41.21
CA ASN A 649 -1.44 28.62 40.85
C ASN A 649 -2.62 28.48 39.88
N ASN A 650 -3.78 29.07 40.20
CA ASN A 650 -4.95 29.13 39.30
C ASN A 650 -4.77 30.13 38.15
N GLY A 651 -3.52 30.42 37.75
CA GLY A 651 -3.21 31.35 36.67
C GLY A 651 -3.39 30.72 35.29
N ALA A 652 -3.80 31.53 34.32
CA ALA A 652 -3.80 31.13 32.92
C ALA A 652 -2.36 31.03 32.37
N ILE A 653 -2.14 30.18 31.37
CA ILE A 653 -0.83 30.01 30.73
C ILE A 653 -0.94 30.45 29.28
N MET A 654 -0.07 31.38 28.85
CA MET A 654 0.06 31.73 27.43
C MET A 654 1.32 31.08 26.86
N LEU A 655 1.14 30.29 25.81
CA LEU A 655 2.24 29.70 25.05
C LEU A 655 2.47 30.47 23.75
N TYR A 656 3.73 30.84 23.51
CA TYR A 656 4.17 31.47 22.28
C TYR A 656 5.05 30.51 21.46
N ALA A 657 4.94 30.55 20.15
CA ALA A 657 5.88 29.90 19.24
C ALA A 657 6.29 30.88 18.12
N VAL A 658 7.58 30.92 17.80
CA VAL A 658 8.11 31.79 16.74
C VAL A 658 8.72 30.93 15.65
N THR A 659 8.22 31.03 14.42
CA THR A 659 8.62 30.16 13.32
C THR A 659 8.79 30.93 12.01
N PRO A 660 9.88 30.72 11.25
CA PRO A 660 10.05 31.30 9.92
C PRO A 660 8.95 30.86 8.95
N THR A 661 8.41 31.78 8.14
CA THR A 661 7.37 31.47 7.14
C THR A 661 7.81 30.45 6.10
N CYS A 662 9.12 30.34 5.82
CA CYS A 662 9.64 29.34 4.90
C CYS A 662 9.52 27.91 5.43
N LEU A 663 9.26 27.72 6.74
CA LEU A 663 8.96 26.43 7.34
C LEU A 663 7.45 26.19 7.37
N ALA A 664 6.84 26.11 6.18
CA ALA A 664 5.38 26.03 6.02
C ALA A 664 4.75 24.85 6.79
N ALA A 665 5.44 23.71 6.89
CA ALA A 665 4.97 22.55 7.64
C ALA A 665 4.89 22.82 9.15
N ALA A 666 5.86 23.55 9.72
CA ALA A 666 5.83 23.93 11.12
C ALA A 666 4.74 24.98 11.40
N CYS A 667 4.55 25.93 10.49
CA CYS A 667 3.44 26.89 10.57
C CYS A 667 2.07 26.18 10.64
N LYS A 668 1.82 25.26 9.69
CA LYS A 668 0.59 24.44 9.68
C LYS A 668 0.44 23.57 10.93
N LEU A 669 1.54 23.08 11.49
CA LEU A 669 1.51 22.29 12.73
C LEU A 669 0.93 23.12 13.89
N TYR A 670 1.43 24.35 14.11
CA TYR A 670 0.92 25.23 15.18
C TYR A 670 -0.55 25.58 14.97
N GLU A 671 -0.95 25.95 13.75
CA GLU A 671 -2.34 26.23 13.41
C GLU A 671 -3.25 25.03 13.70
N SER A 672 -2.81 23.81 13.33
CA SER A 672 -3.55 22.58 13.63
C SER A 672 -3.65 22.24 15.13
N TYR A 673 -2.86 22.91 15.97
CA TYR A 673 -2.85 22.76 17.43
C TYR A 673 -3.61 23.86 18.17
N GLY A 674 -4.37 24.68 17.43
CA GLY A 674 -5.14 25.77 18.00
C GLY A 674 -4.31 26.99 18.36
N TYR A 675 -3.06 27.08 17.88
CA TYR A 675 -2.32 28.33 17.99
C TYR A 675 -2.84 29.33 16.95
N CYS A 676 -3.09 30.55 17.41
CA CYS A 676 -3.49 31.66 16.55
C CYS A 676 -2.25 32.43 16.12
N ALA A 677 -2.16 32.78 14.83
CA ALA A 677 -1.11 33.66 14.34
C ALA A 677 -1.35 35.08 14.86
N ASP A 678 -0.33 35.67 15.49
CA ASP A 678 -0.32 37.06 15.93
C ASP A 678 0.48 37.87 14.90
N ASP A 679 -0.24 38.37 13.90
CA ASP A 679 0.36 39.15 12.81
C ASP A 679 0.98 40.46 13.32
N MET A 680 0.46 41.02 14.43
CA MET A 680 0.99 42.24 15.04
C MET A 680 2.33 42.01 15.74
N LYS A 681 2.56 40.81 16.29
CA LYS A 681 3.84 40.41 16.90
C LYS A 681 4.81 39.77 15.91
N SER A 682 4.36 39.45 14.70
CA SER A 682 5.21 38.90 13.64
C SER A 682 6.20 39.95 13.12
N PHE A 683 7.43 39.53 12.81
CA PHE A 683 8.52 40.45 12.46
C PHE A 683 9.42 39.90 11.36
N SER A 684 10.24 40.76 10.76
CA SER A 684 11.21 40.38 9.73
C SER A 684 12.64 40.34 10.29
N ALA A 685 13.33 39.23 10.09
CA ALA A 685 14.75 39.04 10.41
C ALA A 685 15.57 39.06 9.11
N GLY A 686 15.81 40.27 8.58
CA GLY A 686 16.28 40.46 7.21
C GLY A 686 15.17 40.10 6.21
N GLU A 687 15.47 39.27 5.21
CA GLU A 687 14.48 38.77 4.24
C GLU A 687 13.58 37.66 4.81
N LEU A 688 13.89 37.15 6.01
CA LEU A 688 13.16 36.06 6.63
C LEU A 688 12.01 36.60 7.48
N ARG A 689 10.76 36.41 7.03
CA ARG A 689 9.58 36.72 7.84
C ARG A 689 9.39 35.65 8.93
N MET A 690 9.31 36.10 10.18
CA MET A 690 9.05 35.28 11.37
C MET A 690 7.58 35.46 11.76
N LYS A 691 6.83 34.36 11.80
CA LYS A 691 5.47 34.36 12.34
C LYS A 691 5.50 34.04 13.82
N VAL A 692 4.74 34.81 14.59
CA VAL A 692 4.50 34.56 16.01
C VAL A 692 3.12 33.92 16.15
N TYR A 693 3.06 32.85 16.91
CA TYR A 693 1.86 32.10 17.23
C TYR A 693 1.64 32.15 18.73
N SER A 694 0.38 32.24 19.18
CA SER A 694 0.02 32.19 20.59
C SER A 694 -1.15 31.24 20.84
N LYS A 695 -1.15 30.60 22.01
CA LYS A 695 -2.23 29.73 22.48
C LYS A 695 -2.42 29.93 23.98
N LEU A 696 -3.65 30.26 24.38
CA LEU A 696 -4.05 30.28 25.79
C LEU A 696 -4.37 28.85 26.22
N LEU A 697 -3.67 28.34 27.22
CA LEU A 697 -4.00 27.09 27.88
C LEU A 697 -4.87 27.40 29.10
N CYS A 698 -6.12 26.97 29.04
CA CYS A 698 -7.03 26.96 30.18
C CYS A 698 -6.99 25.58 30.84
N LYS A 699 -7.08 25.55 32.17
CA LYS A 699 -7.27 24.31 32.92
C LYS A 699 -8.65 23.72 32.70
#